data_AF-A0ABD0JN67-F1
#
_entry.id   AF-A0ABD0JN67-F1
#
_cell.length_a   1.000
_cell.length_b   1.000
_cell.length_c   1.000
_cell.angle_alpha   90.00
_cell.angle_beta   90.00
_cell.angle_gamma   90.00
#
_symmetry.space_group_name_H-M   'P 1'
#
loop_
_entity.id
_entity.type
_entity.pdbx_description
1 polymer ?
#
loop_
_entity_poly.entity_id
_entity_poly.type
_entity_poly.pdbx_seq_one_letter_code
_entity_poly.pdbx_strand_id
1 'polypeptide(L)'
;MYYFEEYPDGSSPSGARGTLRDRASQSYDALRETLSAPPPAPVISASPETKQRLASSVHPRILTWRDGKPQFSHVHVEGQSTSAAHTLRELLNRTEPAQEHVPERAHREAPSADEVSTLLQQHTAYAHQLESENRYVKEELAVLRLKLSELVEENRRLHTELKTTVVHEILRDGGDLVKFMGSMDEGLSESITTAMNRHDYKRWQVELVRHGICERLSRLHSAKCERLEAQLQYSKSEVSRLEQIVEDLKSQLRVQDSIPTRDEGFAGQGDVLFSGTARSGLQATVDRLTKERDDLCERVAGLTTQNQVLAQREEELYEQIKRGIALVEQAQLEQTEALVQKEQLAEELGRMRERFEQHVRVSQAKTQQEREAVRQETQFIIDDLNKKLTEQTAHFTVITEKLEKEVREKAELSAQLLEVKGQLRATDREVTMTTENYRAHSTNATLQRSSAAQEAERLRSDYKQLVRERDQERKIMQSEAAELRRRLQKAEHDLLNAKEECLHLTNNMQALERELHLAKLAREGVERTRSGDLKLITRQASEREEKLRAAMEDADDRHSQQVHEMDSMLHRQNKLILKLREECKRQAVQIDKLTKKYRSQCGRLKNEAETTGQRLERTLTRLTVLEEQADQHGRVHTKMAARLKAMDEHAQNQSTQLVEILAVNSRLTRDRQLLAKEVEFLRHQLSRINTTEVIRLNSSSKPLVDDILNALTKEERDGFQAPALRLSDLTRTAADLEEEDGEKEM
;
A
#
# COMPACT_ATOMS: atom_id res chain seq x y z
N MET A 1 26.69 27.47 4.25
CA MET A 1 27.02 28.91 4.39
C MET A 1 25.85 29.64 3.72
N TYR A 2 25.00 30.31 4.49
CA TYR A 2 25.15 31.71 4.94
C TYR A 2 24.75 32.68 3.81
N TYR A 3 23.82 33.63 3.99
CA TYR A 3 23.08 34.05 5.20
C TYR A 3 21.56 34.11 5.01
N PHE A 4 20.85 34.19 6.14
CA PHE A 4 19.44 34.54 6.26
C PHE A 4 19.35 36.07 6.38
N GLU A 5 18.35 36.71 5.79
CA GLU A 5 18.06 38.14 6.03
C GLU A 5 16.54 38.33 6.11
N GLU A 6 16.05 38.63 7.30
CA GLU A 6 14.63 38.89 7.58
C GLU A 6 14.38 40.40 7.59
N TYR A 7 13.31 40.86 6.94
CA TYR A 7 12.70 42.15 7.21
C TYR A 7 11.18 41.97 7.44
N PRO A 8 10.53 42.81 8.27
CA PRO A 8 9.32 42.40 8.95
C PRO A 8 8.03 42.92 8.32
N ASP A 9 7.13 42.00 7.96
CA ASP A 9 5.70 42.29 7.88
C ASP A 9 5.03 41.99 9.24
N GLY A 10 4.05 42.77 9.71
CA GLY A 10 3.44 43.91 9.02
C GLY A 10 1.92 43.94 9.14
N SER A 11 1.38 43.89 10.37
CA SER A 11 -0.05 44.09 10.68
C SER A 11 -1.08 43.26 9.88
N SER A 12 -1.57 42.17 10.48
CA SER A 12 -2.68 41.37 9.95
C SER A 12 -3.93 42.23 9.62
N PRO A 13 -4.46 42.21 8.37
CA PRO A 13 -5.60 43.03 7.96
C PRO A 13 -6.95 42.44 8.39
N SER A 14 -7.17 42.27 9.70
CA SER A 14 -8.43 41.76 10.27
C SER A 14 -9.62 42.68 9.98
N GLY A 15 -9.40 44.01 9.93
CA GLY A 15 -10.44 45.02 9.69
C GLY A 15 -11.13 44.91 8.33
N ALA A 16 -10.45 44.44 7.28
CA ALA A 16 -11.05 44.30 5.94
C ALA A 16 -12.11 43.19 5.88
N ARG A 17 -11.91 42.09 6.64
CA ARG A 17 -12.93 41.03 6.77
C ARG A 17 -14.04 41.39 7.76
N GLY A 18 -13.75 42.19 8.79
CA GLY A 18 -14.78 42.80 9.65
C GLY A 18 -15.73 43.67 8.83
N THR A 19 -15.22 44.74 8.23
CA THR A 19 -16.02 45.71 7.45
C THR A 19 -16.83 45.10 6.29
N LEU A 20 -16.33 44.06 5.60
CA LEU A 20 -17.13 43.31 4.62
C LEU A 20 -18.25 42.49 5.26
N ARG A 21 -17.99 41.83 6.40
CA ARG A 21 -19.00 41.07 7.15
C ARG A 21 -20.05 41.97 7.80
N ASP A 22 -19.65 43.14 8.27
CA ASP A 22 -20.54 44.11 8.90
C ASP A 22 -21.42 44.80 7.85
N ARG A 23 -20.87 45.13 6.67
CA ARG A 23 -21.69 45.57 5.52
C ARG A 23 -22.64 44.49 5.02
N ALA A 24 -22.20 43.23 4.96
CA ALA A 24 -23.08 42.12 4.59
C ALA A 24 -24.19 41.91 5.62
N SER A 25 -23.89 42.02 6.91
CA SER A 25 -24.87 41.95 8.00
C SER A 25 -25.86 43.12 7.95
N GLN A 26 -25.38 44.36 7.80
CA GLN A 26 -26.23 45.55 7.62
C GLN A 26 -27.13 45.45 6.37
N SER A 27 -26.60 44.92 5.26
CA SER A 27 -27.39 44.66 4.05
C SER A 27 -28.42 43.55 4.25
N TYR A 28 -28.12 42.54 5.08
CA TYR A 28 -29.04 41.45 5.40
C TYR A 28 -30.13 41.88 6.38
N ASP A 29 -29.78 42.67 7.40
CA ASP A 29 -30.74 43.21 8.36
C ASP A 29 -31.64 44.29 7.73
N ALA A 30 -31.13 45.13 6.82
CA ALA A 30 -31.97 46.05 6.02
C ALA A 30 -32.94 45.31 5.09
N LEU A 31 -32.52 44.19 4.48
CA LEU A 31 -33.40 43.29 3.73
C LEU A 31 -34.43 42.61 4.63
N ARG A 32 -34.02 42.19 5.83
CA ARG A 32 -34.90 41.57 6.83
C ARG A 32 -35.93 42.56 7.36
N GLU A 33 -35.55 43.81 7.59
CA GLU A 33 -36.44 44.88 8.05
C GLU A 33 -37.45 45.26 6.97
N THR A 34 -37.03 45.39 5.71
CA THR A 34 -37.95 45.61 4.57
C THR A 34 -38.86 44.41 4.26
N LEU A 35 -38.44 43.18 4.54
CA LEU A 35 -39.27 41.97 4.41
C LEU A 35 -40.15 41.67 5.64
N SER A 36 -39.87 42.29 6.80
CA SER A 36 -40.65 42.12 8.04
C SER A 36 -41.61 43.28 8.32
N ALA A 37 -41.47 44.41 7.61
CA ALA A 37 -42.39 45.53 7.70
C ALA A 37 -43.76 45.16 7.11
N PRO A 38 -44.88 45.50 7.78
CA PRO A 38 -46.21 45.35 7.18
C PRO A 38 -46.36 46.29 5.98
N PRO A 39 -47.15 45.91 4.96
CA PRO A 39 -47.28 46.71 3.73
C PRO A 39 -47.88 48.10 4.05
N PRO A 40 -47.27 49.20 3.58
CA PRO A 40 -47.79 50.54 3.82
C PRO A 40 -49.12 50.72 3.09
N ALA A 41 -50.12 51.25 3.80
CA ALA A 41 -51.39 51.66 3.19
C ALA A 41 -51.17 52.80 2.16
N PRO A 42 -51.97 52.89 1.09
CA PRO A 42 -51.75 53.85 0.02
C PRO A 42 -52.03 55.29 0.46
N VAL A 43 -50.97 56.03 0.80
CA VAL A 43 -51.04 57.47 1.09
C VAL A 43 -51.08 58.25 -0.24
N ILE A 44 -52.24 58.82 -0.56
CA ILE A 44 -52.47 59.59 -1.78
C ILE A 44 -52.06 61.06 -1.56
N SER A 45 -50.85 61.45 -1.98
CA SER A 45 -50.40 62.86 -1.92
C SER A 45 -49.31 63.23 -2.94
N ALA A 46 -49.50 62.89 -4.22
CA ALA A 46 -48.66 63.44 -5.29
C ALA A 46 -48.90 64.97 -5.46
N SER A 47 -47.84 65.77 -5.29
CA SER A 47 -47.89 67.24 -5.39
C SER A 47 -48.45 67.71 -6.75
N PRO A 48 -49.32 68.75 -6.79
CA PRO A 48 -49.90 69.26 -8.03
C PRO A 48 -48.86 69.73 -9.05
N GLU A 49 -47.71 70.23 -8.60
CA GLU A 49 -46.63 70.70 -9.49
C GLU A 49 -46.03 69.57 -10.35
N THR A 50 -45.97 68.34 -9.80
CA THR A 50 -45.44 67.18 -10.55
C THR A 50 -46.38 66.81 -11.69
N LYS A 51 -47.70 66.81 -11.45
CA LYS A 51 -48.72 66.61 -12.50
C LYS A 51 -48.66 67.69 -13.57
N GLN A 52 -48.46 68.95 -13.17
CA GLN A 52 -48.42 70.06 -14.11
C GLN A 52 -47.16 70.04 -15.00
N ARG A 53 -46.01 69.57 -14.49
CA ARG A 53 -44.78 69.35 -15.28
C ARG A 53 -44.84 68.14 -16.21
N LEU A 54 -45.57 67.08 -15.87
CA LEU A 54 -45.87 66.00 -16.84
C LEU A 54 -46.83 66.50 -17.94
N ALA A 55 -47.86 67.26 -17.56
CA ALA A 55 -48.86 67.76 -18.52
C ALA A 55 -48.27 68.73 -19.57
N SER A 56 -47.19 69.46 -19.26
CA SER A 56 -46.55 70.37 -20.21
C SER A 56 -45.53 69.71 -21.15
N SER A 57 -45.10 68.47 -20.90
CA SER A 57 -44.19 67.74 -21.79
C SER A 57 -44.91 66.84 -22.81
N VAL A 58 -46.21 66.59 -22.63
CA VAL A 58 -47.02 65.70 -23.48
C VAL A 58 -48.02 66.52 -24.30
N HIS A 59 -47.78 66.64 -25.61
CA HIS A 59 -48.74 67.28 -26.51
C HIS A 59 -50.04 66.44 -26.64
N PRO A 60 -51.22 66.96 -26.25
CA PRO A 60 -52.46 66.18 -26.27
C PRO A 60 -53.02 66.07 -27.69
N ARG A 61 -53.05 64.85 -28.25
CA ARG A 61 -53.88 64.53 -29.42
C ARG A 61 -55.34 64.44 -29.01
N ILE A 62 -56.07 65.54 -29.17
CA ILE A 62 -57.51 65.61 -28.84
C ILE A 62 -58.33 64.85 -29.89
N LEU A 63 -59.14 63.91 -29.43
CA LEU A 63 -60.20 63.25 -30.19
C LEU A 63 -61.47 64.11 -30.13
N THR A 64 -61.92 64.61 -31.27
CA THR A 64 -63.19 65.32 -31.41
C THR A 64 -64.23 64.43 -32.09
N TRP A 65 -65.40 64.28 -31.49
CA TRP A 65 -66.48 63.46 -32.02
C TRP A 65 -67.44 64.26 -32.90
N ARG A 66 -67.75 63.71 -34.09
CA ARG A 66 -68.87 64.12 -34.95
C ARG A 66 -69.29 62.92 -35.79
N ASP A 67 -70.60 62.76 -36.01
CA ASP A 67 -71.23 61.86 -36.97
C ASP A 67 -70.76 60.38 -36.96
N GLY A 68 -70.66 59.81 -35.76
CA GLY A 68 -70.79 58.36 -35.54
C GLY A 68 -69.58 57.47 -35.89
N LYS A 69 -68.45 58.01 -36.34
CA LYS A 69 -67.20 57.25 -36.56
C LYS A 69 -65.99 57.97 -35.95
N PRO A 70 -65.07 57.24 -35.29
CA PRO A 70 -63.86 57.84 -34.75
C PRO A 70 -62.88 58.21 -35.87
N GLN A 71 -62.50 59.48 -35.96
CA GLN A 71 -61.37 59.95 -36.77
C GLN A 71 -60.28 60.51 -35.85
N PHE A 72 -59.03 60.18 -36.15
CA PHE A 72 -57.88 60.79 -35.49
C PHE A 72 -57.57 62.14 -36.15
N SER A 73 -57.33 63.16 -35.34
CA SER A 73 -56.97 64.50 -35.78
C SER A 73 -55.60 64.51 -36.45
N HIS A 74 -55.60 64.54 -37.78
CA HIS A 74 -54.40 64.71 -38.59
C HIS A 74 -53.99 66.18 -38.58
N VAL A 75 -52.88 66.50 -37.92
CA VAL A 75 -52.22 67.80 -38.10
C VAL A 75 -51.60 67.80 -39.50
N HIS A 76 -51.83 68.87 -40.27
CA HIS A 76 -51.16 69.08 -41.55
C HIS A 76 -49.68 69.37 -41.31
N VAL A 77 -48.82 68.49 -41.84
CA VAL A 77 -47.42 68.78 -42.15
C VAL A 77 -47.21 68.26 -43.57
N GLU A 78 -46.65 69.09 -44.45
CA GLU A 78 -46.40 68.73 -45.84
C GLU A 78 -45.20 67.77 -45.90
N GLY A 79 -45.48 66.48 -46.10
CA GLY A 79 -44.46 65.43 -46.11
C GLY A 79 -45.10 64.07 -46.34
N GLN A 80 -44.73 63.44 -47.45
CA GLN A 80 -45.22 62.14 -47.96
C GLN A 80 -45.66 61.15 -46.86
N SER A 81 -46.97 60.92 -46.74
CA SER A 81 -47.55 60.12 -45.65
C SER A 81 -47.39 58.61 -45.88
N THR A 82 -46.23 58.06 -45.51
CA THR A 82 -46.04 56.61 -45.39
C THR A 82 -46.73 56.10 -44.14
N SER A 83 -47.77 55.27 -44.29
CA SER A 83 -48.45 54.61 -43.16
C SER A 83 -47.46 53.79 -42.33
N ALA A 84 -47.62 53.77 -41.00
CA ALA A 84 -46.79 52.96 -40.09
C ALA A 84 -46.85 51.45 -40.42
N ALA A 85 -47.94 50.98 -41.03
CA ALA A 85 -48.03 49.61 -41.55
C ALA A 85 -47.10 49.37 -42.76
N HIS A 86 -46.80 50.41 -43.55
CA HIS A 86 -45.80 50.36 -44.61
C HIS A 86 -44.39 50.33 -44.02
N THR A 87 -44.10 51.14 -43.00
CA THR A 87 -42.79 51.16 -42.33
C THR A 87 -42.47 49.83 -41.65
N LEU A 88 -43.46 49.20 -40.98
CA LEU A 88 -43.32 47.86 -40.42
C LEU A 88 -43.16 46.78 -41.50
N ARG A 89 -43.92 46.87 -42.61
CA ARG A 89 -43.77 45.95 -43.75
C ARG A 89 -42.43 46.14 -44.47
N GLU A 90 -41.85 47.34 -44.49
CA GLU A 90 -40.54 47.59 -45.06
C GLU A 90 -39.40 47.08 -44.17
N LEU A 91 -39.56 47.15 -42.84
CA LEU A 91 -38.65 46.50 -41.89
C LEU A 91 -38.72 44.95 -41.97
N LEU A 92 -39.92 44.38 -42.16
CA LEU A 92 -40.12 42.94 -42.37
C LEU A 92 -39.65 42.47 -43.77
N ASN A 93 -39.78 43.30 -44.81
CA ASN A 93 -39.27 42.99 -46.14
C ASN A 93 -37.75 43.19 -46.28
N ARG A 94 -37.04 43.65 -45.23
CA ARG A 94 -35.56 43.68 -45.19
C ARG A 94 -34.93 42.35 -44.79
N THR A 95 -35.72 41.34 -44.39
CA THR A 95 -35.24 39.98 -44.12
C THR A 95 -35.52 39.01 -45.28
N GLU A 96 -34.84 39.25 -46.41
CA GLU A 96 -34.52 38.21 -47.39
C GLU A 96 -33.38 37.30 -46.83
N PRO A 97 -33.19 36.06 -47.33
CA PRO A 97 -32.40 35.06 -46.62
C PRO A 97 -30.89 35.33 -46.68
N ALA A 98 -30.25 35.37 -45.51
CA ALA A 98 -28.80 35.44 -45.40
C ALA A 98 -28.16 34.13 -45.88
N GLN A 99 -27.49 34.18 -47.04
CA GLN A 99 -26.62 33.10 -47.51
C GLN A 99 -25.41 32.92 -46.58
N GLU A 100 -24.83 31.72 -46.58
CA GLU A 100 -23.68 31.37 -45.74
C GLU A 100 -22.41 32.15 -46.15
N HIS A 101 -22.17 33.29 -45.49
CA HIS A 101 -20.88 33.96 -45.48
C HIS A 101 -20.37 34.10 -44.05
N VAL A 102 -19.41 33.24 -43.70
CA VAL A 102 -18.61 33.32 -42.48
C VAL A 102 -17.66 34.53 -42.60
N PRO A 103 -17.77 35.56 -41.76
CA PRO A 103 -16.76 36.60 -41.65
C PRO A 103 -15.63 36.12 -40.74
N GLU A 104 -14.39 36.43 -41.11
CA GLU A 104 -13.23 36.14 -40.25
C GLU A 104 -13.28 36.93 -38.92
N ARG A 105 -12.53 36.44 -37.93
CA ARG A 105 -12.39 37.07 -36.61
C ARG A 105 -11.62 38.40 -36.71
N ALA A 106 -12.31 39.48 -36.99
CA ALA A 106 -11.82 40.81 -36.64
C ALA A 106 -11.68 40.90 -35.11
N HIS A 107 -10.45 41.07 -34.63
CA HIS A 107 -10.19 41.33 -33.22
C HIS A 107 -10.79 42.69 -32.84
N ARG A 108 -11.97 42.70 -32.22
CA ARG A 108 -12.36 43.81 -31.34
C ARG A 108 -11.66 43.59 -30.01
N GLU A 109 -10.88 44.57 -29.59
CA GLU A 109 -10.40 44.66 -28.22
C GLU A 109 -11.60 44.72 -27.27
N ALA A 110 -11.46 44.19 -26.05
CA ALA A 110 -12.53 44.25 -25.08
C ALA A 110 -12.78 45.72 -24.70
N PRO A 111 -14.04 46.21 -24.68
CA PRO A 111 -14.33 47.58 -24.29
C PRO A 111 -13.79 47.86 -22.89
N SER A 112 -13.26 49.07 -22.68
CA SER A 112 -12.57 49.40 -21.44
C SER A 112 -13.52 49.30 -20.23
N ALA A 113 -12.97 49.11 -19.02
CA ALA A 113 -13.79 48.98 -17.81
C ALA A 113 -14.72 50.20 -17.59
N ASP A 114 -14.28 51.39 -18.01
CA ASP A 114 -15.08 52.63 -17.95
C ASP A 114 -16.13 52.72 -19.08
N GLU A 115 -15.84 52.21 -20.29
CA GLU A 115 -16.87 52.04 -21.35
C GLU A 115 -17.95 51.05 -20.92
N VAL A 116 -17.58 49.92 -20.31
CA VAL A 116 -18.55 48.94 -19.79
C VAL A 116 -19.34 49.52 -18.61
N SER A 117 -18.69 50.28 -17.73
CA SER A 117 -19.35 50.99 -16.61
C SER A 117 -20.34 52.05 -17.10
N THR A 118 -19.96 52.87 -18.08
CA THR A 118 -20.85 53.90 -18.66
C THR A 118 -21.98 53.30 -19.49
N LEU A 119 -21.75 52.23 -20.26
CA LEU A 119 -22.81 51.48 -20.92
C LEU A 119 -23.78 50.84 -19.91
N LEU A 120 -23.28 50.26 -18.81
CA LEU A 120 -24.13 49.74 -17.74
C LEU A 120 -24.98 50.85 -17.09
N GLN A 121 -24.41 52.03 -16.84
CA GLN A 121 -25.15 53.19 -16.33
C GLN A 121 -26.21 53.70 -17.32
N GLN A 122 -25.92 53.71 -18.62
CA GLN A 122 -26.89 54.04 -19.67
C GLN A 122 -28.01 52.99 -19.74
N HIS A 123 -27.68 51.71 -19.63
CA HIS A 123 -28.67 50.63 -19.61
C HIS A 123 -29.55 50.63 -18.36
N THR A 124 -29.02 50.95 -17.17
CA THR A 124 -29.85 51.08 -15.96
C THR A 124 -30.72 52.34 -15.99
N ALA A 125 -30.22 53.46 -16.52
CA ALA A 125 -31.03 54.66 -16.75
C ALA A 125 -32.19 54.38 -17.74
N TYR A 126 -31.91 53.69 -18.85
CA TYR A 126 -32.92 53.28 -19.83
C TYR A 126 -33.92 52.27 -19.25
N ALA A 127 -33.46 51.32 -18.43
CA ALA A 127 -34.35 50.39 -17.71
C ALA A 127 -35.31 51.15 -16.77
N HIS A 128 -34.81 52.09 -15.97
CA HIS A 128 -35.66 52.91 -15.10
C HIS A 128 -36.62 53.83 -15.87
N GLN A 129 -36.22 54.33 -17.05
CA GLN A 129 -37.14 55.04 -17.94
C GLN A 129 -38.28 54.11 -18.39
N LEU A 130 -37.97 52.92 -18.92
CA LEU A 130 -38.96 51.94 -19.34
C LEU A 130 -39.86 51.48 -18.16
N GLU A 131 -39.32 51.30 -16.96
CA GLU A 131 -40.11 51.02 -15.75
C GLU A 131 -41.10 52.16 -15.43
N SER A 132 -40.68 53.42 -15.60
CA SER A 132 -41.55 54.58 -15.37
C SER A 132 -42.66 54.70 -16.43
N GLU A 133 -42.35 54.48 -17.70
CA GLU A 133 -43.32 54.46 -18.80
C GLU A 133 -44.30 53.29 -18.64
N ASN A 134 -43.81 52.11 -18.27
CA ASN A 134 -44.63 50.93 -18.04
C ASN A 134 -45.54 51.10 -16.81
N ARG A 135 -45.09 51.83 -15.78
CA ARG A 135 -45.92 52.22 -14.63
C ARG A 135 -47.01 53.21 -15.05
N TYR A 136 -46.68 54.26 -15.80
CA TYR A 136 -47.65 55.22 -16.31
C TYR A 136 -48.73 54.55 -17.19
N VAL A 137 -48.34 53.66 -18.11
CA VAL A 137 -49.29 52.89 -18.94
C VAL A 137 -50.20 51.99 -18.09
N LYS A 138 -49.71 51.41 -17.00
CA LYS A 138 -50.55 50.63 -16.06
C LYS A 138 -51.54 51.53 -15.30
N GLU A 139 -51.13 52.72 -14.90
CA GLU A 139 -51.98 53.70 -14.21
C GLU A 139 -53.08 54.24 -15.14
N GLU A 140 -52.76 54.64 -16.37
CA GLU A 140 -53.76 55.03 -17.37
C GLU A 140 -54.69 53.88 -17.76
N LEU A 141 -54.20 52.64 -17.88
CA LEU A 141 -55.07 51.47 -18.09
C LEU A 141 -56.00 51.20 -16.91
N ALA A 142 -55.60 51.53 -15.67
CA ALA A 142 -56.49 51.45 -14.51
C ALA A 142 -57.56 52.55 -14.55
N VAL A 143 -57.21 53.78 -14.91
CA VAL A 143 -58.15 54.90 -15.09
C VAL A 143 -59.13 54.64 -16.23
N LEU A 144 -58.66 54.11 -17.37
CA LEU A 144 -59.51 53.72 -18.50
C LEU A 144 -60.44 52.56 -18.14
N ARG A 145 -59.99 51.59 -17.33
CA ARG A 145 -60.86 50.53 -16.80
C ARG A 145 -61.95 51.08 -15.88
N LEU A 146 -61.62 52.02 -15.00
CA LEU A 146 -62.59 52.68 -14.11
C LEU A 146 -63.67 53.41 -14.93
N LYS A 147 -63.25 54.25 -15.87
CA LYS A 147 -64.16 54.95 -16.81
C LYS A 147 -64.99 53.99 -17.66
N LEU A 148 -64.44 52.84 -18.04
CA LEU A 148 -65.19 51.82 -18.76
C LEU A 148 -66.24 51.14 -17.88
N SER A 149 -65.96 50.88 -16.60
CA SER A 149 -67.00 50.41 -15.66
C SER A 149 -68.08 51.46 -15.42
N GLU A 150 -67.71 52.73 -15.23
CA GLU A 150 -68.65 53.85 -15.08
C GLU A 150 -69.57 53.96 -16.32
N LEU A 151 -69.01 53.95 -17.54
CA LEU A 151 -69.78 53.97 -18.79
C LEU A 151 -70.65 52.72 -18.98
N VAL A 152 -70.20 51.54 -18.54
CA VAL A 152 -71.00 50.30 -18.62
C VAL A 152 -72.15 50.31 -17.59
N GLU A 153 -71.96 50.92 -16.42
CA GLU A 153 -73.01 51.10 -15.43
C GLU A 153 -74.00 52.19 -15.82
N GLU A 154 -73.54 53.31 -16.39
CA GLU A 154 -74.38 54.33 -17.01
C GLU A 154 -75.18 53.76 -18.18
N ASN A 155 -74.54 53.01 -19.08
CA ASN A 155 -75.22 52.36 -20.22
C ASN A 155 -76.28 51.34 -19.74
N ARG A 156 -75.99 50.57 -18.68
CA ARG A 156 -77.01 49.72 -18.02
C ARG A 156 -78.15 50.55 -17.43
N ARG A 157 -77.86 51.67 -16.78
CA ARG A 157 -78.86 52.58 -16.19
C ARG A 157 -79.77 53.16 -17.27
N LEU A 158 -79.19 53.69 -18.34
CA LEU A 158 -79.89 54.19 -19.53
C LEU A 158 -80.70 53.09 -20.23
N HIS A 159 -80.21 51.85 -20.31
CA HIS A 159 -81.00 50.73 -20.81
C HIS A 159 -82.15 50.32 -19.87
N THR A 160 -82.03 50.49 -18.55
CA THR A 160 -83.16 50.31 -17.63
C THR A 160 -84.16 51.46 -17.74
N GLU A 161 -83.72 52.71 -17.88
CA GLU A 161 -84.56 53.90 -18.11
C GLU A 161 -85.29 53.83 -19.46
N LEU A 162 -84.61 53.36 -20.52
CA LEU A 162 -85.24 53.11 -21.81
C LEU A 162 -86.30 52.00 -21.73
N LYS A 163 -86.03 50.93 -20.96
CA LYS A 163 -87.03 49.86 -20.74
C LYS A 163 -88.23 50.36 -19.93
N THR A 164 -88.03 51.18 -18.89
CA THR A 164 -89.15 51.71 -18.11
C THR A 164 -89.94 52.77 -18.86
N THR A 165 -89.29 53.63 -19.66
CA THR A 165 -89.98 54.59 -20.54
C THR A 165 -90.77 53.90 -21.64
N VAL A 166 -90.18 52.96 -22.38
CA VAL A 166 -90.91 52.17 -23.41
C VAL A 166 -92.09 51.41 -22.80
N VAL A 167 -91.93 50.78 -21.63
CA VAL A 167 -93.05 50.13 -20.93
C VAL A 167 -94.11 51.15 -20.47
N HIS A 168 -93.70 52.34 -20.03
CA HIS A 168 -94.62 53.40 -19.63
C HIS A 168 -95.40 53.97 -20.82
N GLU A 169 -94.77 54.15 -22.00
CA GLU A 169 -95.46 54.60 -23.21
C GLU A 169 -96.38 53.53 -23.80
N ILE A 170 -96.00 52.24 -23.79
CA ILE A 170 -96.89 51.13 -24.15
C ILE A 170 -98.15 51.10 -23.26
N LEU A 171 -98.02 51.42 -21.97
CA LEU A 171 -99.13 51.52 -21.01
C LEU A 171 -99.94 52.81 -21.14
N ARG A 172 -99.31 53.93 -21.53
CA ARG A 172 -99.96 55.24 -21.75
C ARG A 172 -100.78 55.24 -23.04
N ASP A 173 -100.23 54.70 -24.11
CA ASP A 173 -100.75 54.82 -25.48
C ASP A 173 -101.56 53.58 -25.91
N GLY A 174 -102.10 52.84 -24.93
CA GLY A 174 -103.17 51.85 -25.14
C GLY A 174 -102.77 50.56 -25.88
N GLY A 175 -101.48 50.29 -26.05
CA GLY A 175 -100.96 49.08 -26.69
C GLY A 175 -100.79 49.13 -28.22
N ASP A 176 -100.93 50.30 -28.86
CA ASP A 176 -100.95 50.44 -30.32
C ASP A 176 -99.55 50.40 -31.00
N LEU A 177 -98.53 49.86 -30.31
CA LEU A 177 -97.13 49.78 -30.75
C LEU A 177 -96.94 49.04 -32.10
N VAL A 178 -97.87 48.15 -32.45
CA VAL A 178 -97.89 47.41 -33.73
C VAL A 178 -97.80 48.36 -34.93
N LYS A 179 -98.40 49.55 -34.85
CA LYS A 179 -98.33 50.55 -35.94
C LYS A 179 -96.98 51.24 -36.09
N PHE A 180 -96.18 51.33 -35.02
CA PHE A 180 -94.85 51.95 -35.09
C PHE A 180 -93.81 50.96 -35.61
N MET A 181 -93.86 49.70 -35.18
CA MET A 181 -92.99 48.65 -35.72
C MET A 181 -93.36 48.21 -37.14
N GLY A 182 -94.65 48.28 -37.53
CA GLY A 182 -95.13 47.89 -38.85
C GLY A 182 -94.67 48.76 -40.03
N SER A 183 -93.77 49.73 -39.81
CA SER A 183 -93.21 50.60 -40.85
C SER A 183 -91.75 50.30 -41.20
N MET A 184 -91.13 49.25 -40.62
CA MET A 184 -89.71 48.96 -40.84
C MET A 184 -89.42 47.45 -41.00
N ASP A 185 -89.53 47.00 -42.24
CA ASP A 185 -88.91 45.81 -42.86
C ASP A 185 -89.19 44.42 -42.23
N GLU A 186 -89.72 43.49 -43.04
CA GLU A 186 -90.23 42.19 -42.57
C GLU A 186 -89.11 41.26 -42.02
N GLY A 187 -87.86 41.47 -42.44
CA GLY A 187 -86.71 40.63 -42.06
C GLY A 187 -86.37 40.62 -40.57
N LEU A 188 -86.77 41.62 -39.78
CA LEU A 188 -86.42 41.67 -38.36
C LEU A 188 -87.27 40.71 -37.49
N SER A 189 -88.48 40.36 -37.96
CA SER A 189 -89.42 39.48 -37.24
C SER A 189 -88.89 38.05 -37.06
N GLU A 190 -88.25 37.52 -38.11
CA GLU A 190 -87.69 36.16 -38.14
C GLU A 190 -86.39 36.04 -37.31
N SER A 191 -85.61 37.12 -37.24
CA SER A 191 -84.40 37.18 -36.40
C SER A 191 -84.72 37.23 -34.90
N ILE A 192 -85.74 38.00 -34.48
CA ILE A 192 -86.13 38.08 -33.06
C ILE A 192 -86.72 36.76 -32.57
N THR A 193 -87.48 36.06 -33.42
CA THR A 193 -88.08 34.76 -33.07
C THR A 193 -87.08 33.60 -33.03
N THR A 194 -85.97 33.69 -33.77
CA THR A 194 -84.85 32.71 -33.67
C THR A 194 -83.87 33.02 -32.54
N ALA A 195 -83.70 34.29 -32.15
CA ALA A 195 -82.76 34.69 -31.09
C ALA A 195 -83.21 34.30 -29.66
N MET A 196 -84.52 34.09 -29.42
CA MET A 196 -85.03 33.67 -28.11
C MET A 196 -85.10 32.14 -27.99
N ASN A 197 -84.11 31.56 -27.31
CA ASN A 197 -84.11 30.14 -26.96
C ASN A 197 -85.41 29.71 -26.27
N ARG A 198 -85.92 28.52 -26.63
CA ARG A 198 -87.17 27.91 -26.10
C ARG A 198 -87.23 27.80 -24.57
N HIS A 199 -86.09 27.89 -23.91
CA HIS A 199 -85.93 27.92 -22.46
C HIS A 199 -86.27 29.29 -21.85
N ASP A 200 -85.80 30.38 -22.46
CA ASP A 200 -85.97 31.74 -21.94
C ASP A 200 -87.39 32.26 -22.17
N TYR A 201 -88.06 31.83 -23.25
CA TYR A 201 -89.50 32.07 -23.43
C TYR A 201 -90.32 31.47 -22.27
N LYS A 202 -90.01 30.24 -21.84
CA LYS A 202 -90.66 29.59 -20.68
C LYS A 202 -90.31 30.31 -19.37
N ARG A 203 -89.05 30.70 -19.18
CA ARG A 203 -88.63 31.47 -18.00
C ARG A 203 -89.36 32.80 -17.91
N TRP A 204 -89.48 33.52 -19.03
CA TRP A 204 -90.23 34.77 -19.15
C TRP A 204 -91.72 34.57 -18.88
N GLN A 205 -92.36 33.52 -19.42
CA GLN A 205 -93.75 33.18 -19.08
C GLN A 205 -93.94 32.96 -17.57
N VAL A 206 -93.06 32.19 -16.91
CA VAL A 206 -93.14 31.97 -15.45
C VAL A 206 -92.96 33.27 -14.67
N GLU A 207 -92.01 34.12 -15.07
CA GLU A 207 -91.78 35.42 -14.41
C GLU A 207 -92.98 36.39 -14.58
N LEU A 208 -93.60 36.41 -15.78
CA LEU A 208 -94.73 37.28 -16.12
C LEU A 208 -96.03 36.84 -15.43
N VAL A 209 -96.24 35.54 -15.28
CA VAL A 209 -97.31 34.95 -14.45
C VAL A 209 -97.04 35.24 -12.97
N ARG A 210 -95.81 35.04 -12.48
CA ARG A 210 -95.41 35.32 -11.08
C ARG A 210 -95.59 36.79 -10.69
N HIS A 211 -95.42 37.71 -11.63
CA HIS A 211 -95.70 39.14 -11.43
C HIS A 211 -97.20 39.51 -11.50
N GLY A 212 -98.10 38.56 -11.78
CA GLY A 212 -99.56 38.80 -11.81
C GLY A 212 -99.98 39.85 -12.84
N ILE A 213 -99.20 40.05 -13.91
CA ILE A 213 -99.50 41.04 -14.97
C ILE A 213 -100.56 40.46 -15.91
N CYS A 214 -100.40 39.20 -16.32
CA CYS A 214 -101.40 38.51 -17.15
C CYS A 214 -102.78 38.44 -16.48
N GLU A 215 -102.84 38.15 -15.18
CA GLU A 215 -104.13 38.18 -14.46
C GLU A 215 -104.75 39.58 -14.41
N ARG A 216 -103.95 40.63 -14.14
CA ARG A 216 -104.46 42.01 -14.10
C ARG A 216 -104.96 42.48 -15.47
N LEU A 217 -104.22 42.15 -16.54
CA LEU A 217 -104.64 42.44 -17.90
C LEU A 217 -105.90 41.66 -18.30
N SER A 218 -105.98 40.36 -17.94
CA SER A 218 -107.16 39.54 -18.21
C SER A 218 -108.40 40.01 -17.43
N ARG A 219 -108.25 40.47 -16.17
CA ARG A 219 -109.34 41.06 -15.38
C ARG A 219 -109.79 42.41 -15.98
N LEU A 220 -108.86 43.24 -16.46
CA LEU A 220 -109.18 44.49 -17.18
C LEU A 220 -109.90 44.22 -18.51
N HIS A 221 -109.51 43.19 -19.25
CA HIS A 221 -110.20 42.79 -20.47
C HIS A 221 -111.59 42.21 -20.18
N SER A 222 -111.74 41.39 -19.14
CA SER A 222 -113.05 40.89 -18.68
C SER A 222 -114.00 42.05 -18.37
N ALA A 223 -113.60 42.97 -17.48
CA ALA A 223 -114.41 44.13 -17.12
C ALA A 223 -114.72 45.07 -18.32
N LYS A 224 -113.84 45.11 -19.33
CA LYS A 224 -114.10 45.85 -20.59
C LYS A 224 -115.13 45.13 -21.47
N CYS A 225 -115.07 43.80 -21.57
CA CYS A 225 -116.05 42.99 -22.28
C CYS A 225 -117.42 43.07 -21.59
N GLU A 226 -117.49 42.82 -20.27
CA GLU A 226 -118.70 42.94 -19.45
C GLU A 226 -119.40 44.30 -19.62
N ARG A 227 -118.62 45.39 -19.66
CA ARG A 227 -119.14 46.74 -19.90
C ARG A 227 -119.69 46.93 -21.31
N LEU A 228 -119.02 46.40 -22.33
CA LEU A 228 -119.50 46.43 -23.72
C LEU A 228 -120.73 45.54 -23.93
N GLU A 229 -120.80 44.40 -23.26
CA GLU A 229 -121.96 43.50 -23.28
C GLU A 229 -123.17 44.12 -22.59
N ALA A 230 -122.99 44.78 -21.44
CA ALA A 230 -124.05 45.56 -20.79
C ALA A 230 -124.54 46.71 -21.67
N GLN A 231 -123.62 47.41 -22.35
CA GLN A 231 -123.97 48.50 -23.29
C GLN A 231 -124.69 47.97 -24.54
N LEU A 232 -124.31 46.78 -25.03
CA LEU A 232 -124.99 46.07 -26.11
C LEU A 232 -126.39 45.62 -25.69
N GLN A 233 -126.55 45.02 -24.50
CA GLN A 233 -127.86 44.64 -23.95
C GLN A 233 -128.78 45.85 -23.79
N TYR A 234 -128.27 46.97 -23.27
CA TYR A 234 -129.01 48.23 -23.21
C TYR A 234 -129.48 48.68 -24.61
N SER A 235 -128.57 48.72 -25.59
CA SER A 235 -128.94 49.10 -26.97
C SER A 235 -129.98 48.17 -27.60
N LYS A 236 -129.92 46.86 -27.33
CA LYS A 236 -130.93 45.89 -27.79
C LYS A 236 -132.29 46.12 -27.12
N SER A 237 -132.31 46.41 -25.82
CA SER A 237 -133.55 46.72 -25.10
C SER A 237 -134.22 48.00 -25.60
N GLU A 238 -133.43 49.01 -25.98
CA GLU A 238 -133.93 50.26 -26.56
C GLU A 238 -134.42 50.07 -28.01
N VAL A 239 -133.72 49.26 -28.83
CA VAL A 239 -134.20 48.88 -30.17
C VAL A 239 -135.56 48.18 -30.08
N SER A 240 -135.73 47.17 -29.22
CA SER A 240 -137.04 46.51 -29.10
C SER A 240 -138.13 47.39 -28.48
N ARG A 241 -137.77 48.39 -27.67
CA ARG A 241 -138.71 49.43 -27.22
C ARG A 241 -139.19 50.31 -28.39
N LEU A 242 -138.31 50.63 -29.33
CA LEU A 242 -138.65 51.40 -30.54
C LEU A 242 -139.43 50.56 -31.56
N GLU A 243 -139.10 49.27 -31.72
CA GLU A 243 -139.85 48.32 -32.55
C GLU A 243 -141.30 48.18 -32.07
N GLN A 244 -141.52 48.09 -30.76
CA GLN A 244 -142.86 48.08 -30.13
C GLN A 244 -143.67 49.33 -30.52
N ILE A 245 -143.08 50.53 -30.37
CA ILE A 245 -143.72 51.81 -30.70
C ILE A 245 -144.04 51.92 -32.20
N VAL A 246 -143.18 51.38 -33.07
CA VAL A 246 -143.41 51.36 -34.53
C VAL A 246 -144.58 50.45 -34.90
N GLU A 247 -144.78 49.32 -34.22
CA GLU A 247 -145.95 48.47 -34.48
C GLU A 247 -147.24 49.05 -33.90
N ASP A 248 -147.19 49.69 -32.73
CA ASP A 248 -148.32 50.44 -32.17
C ASP A 248 -148.80 51.54 -33.15
N LEU A 249 -147.86 52.30 -33.76
CA LEU A 249 -148.17 53.31 -34.78
C LEU A 249 -148.73 52.70 -36.08
N LYS A 250 -148.21 51.54 -36.53
CA LYS A 250 -148.79 50.80 -37.67
C LYS A 250 -150.20 50.28 -37.41
N SER A 251 -150.59 50.06 -36.15
CA SER A 251 -151.96 49.69 -35.81
C SER A 251 -152.95 50.85 -36.01
N GLN A 252 -152.51 52.08 -35.71
CA GLN A 252 -153.33 53.29 -35.80
C GLN A 252 -153.57 53.73 -37.26
N LEU A 253 -152.57 53.57 -38.14
CA LEU A 253 -152.66 54.02 -39.53
C LEU A 253 -153.71 53.25 -40.38
N ARG A 254 -154.12 52.04 -39.96
CA ARG A 254 -155.07 51.19 -40.72
C ARG A 254 -156.54 51.62 -40.58
N VAL A 255 -156.83 52.75 -39.95
CA VAL A 255 -158.18 53.18 -39.55
C VAL A 255 -158.71 54.38 -40.36
N GLN A 256 -157.91 54.98 -41.28
CA GLN A 256 -158.15 56.36 -41.73
C GLN A 256 -158.31 56.63 -43.26
N ASP A 257 -158.52 55.62 -44.12
CA ASP A 257 -158.69 55.83 -45.59
C ASP A 257 -160.10 55.46 -46.12
N SER A 258 -160.89 56.44 -46.60
CA SER A 258 -162.21 56.21 -47.26
C SER A 258 -162.88 57.43 -48.00
N ILE A 259 -162.73 57.48 -49.35
CA ILE A 259 -163.70 57.99 -50.41
C ILE A 259 -163.97 59.55 -50.62
N PRO A 260 -164.74 60.11 -51.64
CA PRO A 260 -164.17 60.87 -52.81
C PRO A 260 -164.86 62.24 -53.28
N THR A 261 -164.86 62.59 -54.60
CA THR A 261 -165.10 63.93 -55.29
C THR A 261 -166.25 64.01 -56.40
N ARG A 262 -166.44 65.13 -57.17
CA ARG A 262 -167.65 65.51 -58.04
C ARG A 262 -167.43 66.55 -59.22
N ASP A 263 -168.30 66.65 -60.27
CA ASP A 263 -168.57 67.85 -61.21
C ASP A 263 -169.82 67.74 -62.21
N GLU A 264 -170.24 68.79 -63.02
CA GLU A 264 -171.60 68.96 -63.75
C GLU A 264 -171.73 69.80 -65.13
N GLY A 265 -172.96 69.94 -65.79
CA GLY A 265 -173.30 70.77 -67.04
C GLY A 265 -174.82 70.84 -67.57
N PHE A 266 -175.28 71.76 -68.52
CA PHE A 266 -176.74 72.21 -68.75
C PHE A 266 -177.29 72.84 -70.14
N ALA A 267 -178.65 72.94 -70.44
CA ALA A 267 -179.42 73.66 -71.58
C ALA A 267 -181.03 73.74 -71.41
N GLY A 268 -182.05 74.31 -72.17
CA GLY A 268 -182.38 75.16 -73.42
C GLY A 268 -183.96 75.31 -73.79
N GLN A 269 -184.52 76.25 -74.66
CA GLN A 269 -186.03 76.53 -74.90
C GLN A 269 -186.54 77.45 -76.12
N GLY A 270 -187.84 77.42 -76.65
CA GLY A 270 -188.57 78.52 -77.43
C GLY A 270 -189.77 78.23 -78.46
N ASP A 271 -190.77 79.15 -78.74
CA ASP A 271 -191.92 79.12 -79.77
C ASP A 271 -192.69 80.52 -79.92
N VAL A 272 -193.83 80.96 -80.62
CA VAL A 272 -194.99 80.46 -81.49
C VAL A 272 -195.88 81.60 -82.21
N LEU A 273 -196.85 81.27 -83.15
CA LEU A 273 -198.17 81.97 -83.58
C LEU A 273 -198.45 82.64 -85.02
N PHE A 274 -199.71 83.12 -85.34
CA PHE A 274 -200.33 83.28 -86.73
C PHE A 274 -201.66 84.16 -86.94
N SER A 275 -202.10 84.48 -88.22
CA SER A 275 -203.46 84.95 -88.78
C SER A 275 -203.82 86.49 -88.98
N GLY A 276 -204.77 87.05 -89.82
CA GLY A 276 -205.62 86.65 -91.01
C GLY A 276 -206.88 87.56 -91.44
N THR A 277 -207.28 87.63 -92.76
CA THR A 277 -208.58 88.11 -93.45
C THR A 277 -209.02 89.61 -93.58
N ALA A 278 -209.83 90.09 -94.58
CA ALA A 278 -210.23 89.62 -95.93
C ALA A 278 -210.92 90.70 -96.83
N ARG A 279 -211.11 90.36 -98.13
CA ARG A 279 -211.76 91.12 -99.24
C ARG A 279 -210.86 92.21 -99.87
N SER A 280 -211.05 92.66 -101.13
CA SER A 280 -212.10 92.35 -102.12
C SER A 280 -211.69 92.55 -103.60
N GLY A 281 -212.07 91.63 -104.49
CA GLY A 281 -212.37 91.92 -105.90
C GLY A 281 -211.21 92.04 -106.90
N LEU A 282 -211.31 93.03 -107.79
CA LEU A 282 -210.57 93.13 -109.06
C LEU A 282 -209.04 93.27 -108.91
N GLN A 283 -208.57 93.84 -107.79
CA GLN A 283 -207.15 93.99 -107.45
C GLN A 283 -206.40 92.63 -107.48
N ALA A 284 -207.07 91.55 -107.04
CA ALA A 284 -206.45 90.25 -106.77
C ALA A 284 -205.88 89.49 -108.00
N THR A 285 -206.17 89.93 -109.23
CA THR A 285 -205.61 89.33 -110.45
C THR A 285 -204.30 89.99 -110.88
N VAL A 286 -204.21 91.31 -110.76
CA VAL A 286 -202.96 92.07 -110.97
C VAL A 286 -201.98 91.72 -109.85
N ASP A 287 -202.46 91.64 -108.61
CA ASP A 287 -201.65 91.20 -107.45
C ASP A 287 -201.04 89.81 -107.68
N ARG A 288 -201.77 88.86 -108.27
CA ARG A 288 -201.26 87.49 -108.48
C ARG A 288 -200.08 87.45 -109.45
N LEU A 289 -200.17 88.11 -110.60
CA LEU A 289 -199.06 88.15 -111.56
C LEU A 289 -197.88 88.98 -111.04
N THR A 290 -198.16 90.05 -110.28
CA THR A 290 -197.13 90.84 -109.59
C THR A 290 -196.40 89.95 -108.57
N LYS A 291 -197.16 89.17 -107.78
CA LYS A 291 -196.63 88.24 -106.81
C LYS A 291 -195.84 87.07 -107.43
N GLU A 292 -196.31 86.47 -108.51
CA GLU A 292 -195.54 85.42 -109.20
C GLU A 292 -194.20 85.94 -109.75
N ARG A 293 -194.15 87.23 -110.17
CA ARG A 293 -192.91 87.94 -110.49
C ARG A 293 -192.06 88.16 -109.23
N ASP A 294 -192.66 88.65 -108.15
CA ASP A 294 -191.97 88.92 -106.87
C ASP A 294 -191.37 87.62 -106.29
N ASP A 295 -192.15 86.55 -106.18
CA ASP A 295 -191.73 85.21 -105.72
C ASP A 295 -190.59 84.64 -106.59
N LEU A 296 -190.50 85.00 -107.89
CA LEU A 296 -189.39 84.62 -108.77
C LEU A 296 -188.16 85.52 -108.59
N CYS A 297 -188.34 86.83 -108.46
CA CYS A 297 -187.26 87.75 -108.12
C CYS A 297 -186.66 87.45 -106.74
N GLU A 298 -187.47 87.07 -105.76
CA GLU A 298 -187.04 86.64 -104.42
C GLU A 298 -186.27 85.31 -104.47
N ARG A 299 -186.70 84.34 -105.28
CA ARG A 299 -185.94 83.10 -105.50
C ARG A 299 -184.62 83.33 -106.24
N VAL A 300 -184.57 84.23 -107.22
CA VAL A 300 -183.32 84.62 -107.88
C VAL A 300 -182.40 85.35 -106.89
N ALA A 301 -182.93 86.29 -106.10
CA ALA A 301 -182.18 86.96 -105.03
C ALA A 301 -181.62 85.95 -104.01
N GLY A 302 -182.44 85.02 -103.54
CA GLY A 302 -182.05 83.93 -102.63
C GLY A 302 -180.98 82.99 -103.21
N LEU A 303 -181.04 82.67 -104.51
CA LEU A 303 -179.99 81.89 -105.17
C LEU A 303 -178.70 82.71 -105.37
N THR A 304 -178.79 84.02 -105.59
CA THR A 304 -177.59 84.88 -105.65
C THR A 304 -176.95 85.08 -104.28
N THR A 305 -177.73 85.22 -103.19
CA THR A 305 -177.16 85.31 -101.84
C THR A 305 -176.62 83.95 -101.37
N GLN A 306 -177.26 82.83 -101.73
CA GLN A 306 -176.67 81.50 -101.50
C GLN A 306 -175.35 81.29 -102.25
N ASN A 307 -175.26 81.72 -103.52
CA ASN A 307 -173.97 81.68 -104.25
C ASN A 307 -172.92 82.59 -103.62
N GLN A 308 -173.30 83.78 -103.13
CA GLN A 308 -172.37 84.67 -102.41
C GLN A 308 -171.87 84.05 -101.11
N VAL A 309 -172.74 83.42 -100.32
CA VAL A 309 -172.37 82.71 -99.08
C VAL A 309 -171.50 81.48 -99.37
N LEU A 310 -171.77 80.74 -100.46
CA LEU A 310 -170.92 79.62 -100.88
C LEU A 310 -169.54 80.12 -101.35
N ALA A 311 -169.47 81.17 -102.16
CA ALA A 311 -168.20 81.75 -102.61
C ALA A 311 -167.38 82.32 -101.43
N GLN A 312 -168.01 83.02 -100.48
CA GLN A 312 -167.37 83.46 -99.24
C GLN A 312 -166.85 82.28 -98.43
N ARG A 313 -167.62 81.19 -98.31
CA ARG A 313 -167.19 79.99 -97.59
C ARG A 313 -166.08 79.24 -98.30
N GLU A 314 -166.05 79.23 -99.63
CA GLU A 314 -164.92 78.72 -100.42
C GLU A 314 -163.67 79.59 -100.18
N GLU A 315 -163.79 80.92 -100.20
CA GLU A 315 -162.69 81.85 -99.89
C GLU A 315 -162.15 81.67 -98.45
N GLU A 316 -163.04 81.53 -97.45
CA GLU A 316 -162.70 81.19 -96.07
C GLU A 316 -161.94 79.85 -95.97
N LEU A 317 -162.39 78.83 -96.71
CA LEU A 317 -161.74 77.52 -96.76
C LEU A 317 -160.39 77.56 -97.50
N TYR A 318 -160.26 78.32 -98.58
CA TYR A 318 -158.99 78.54 -99.28
C TYR A 318 -157.98 79.24 -98.36
N GLU A 319 -158.37 80.31 -97.67
CA GLU A 319 -157.51 80.98 -96.69
C GLU A 319 -157.27 80.11 -95.44
N GLN A 320 -158.19 79.22 -95.04
CA GLN A 320 -157.95 78.24 -93.97
C GLN A 320 -156.93 77.18 -94.40
N ILE A 321 -157.04 76.64 -95.62
CA ILE A 321 -156.08 75.67 -96.19
C ILE A 321 -154.71 76.33 -96.34
N LYS A 322 -154.64 77.54 -96.86
CA LYS A 322 -153.40 78.34 -97.00
C LYS A 322 -152.73 78.62 -95.65
N ARG A 323 -153.49 78.98 -94.61
CA ARG A 323 -152.99 79.07 -93.23
C ARG A 323 -152.53 77.71 -92.69
N GLY A 324 -153.25 76.63 -93.00
CA GLY A 324 -152.88 75.26 -92.63
C GLY A 324 -151.57 74.80 -93.26
N ILE A 325 -151.37 75.08 -94.55
CA ILE A 325 -150.10 74.82 -95.27
C ILE A 325 -148.96 75.60 -94.63
N ALA A 326 -149.12 76.91 -94.42
CA ALA A 326 -148.08 77.74 -93.80
C ALA A 326 -147.71 77.26 -92.37
N LEU A 327 -148.68 76.76 -91.59
CA LEU A 327 -148.42 76.15 -90.27
C LEU A 327 -147.69 74.81 -90.36
N VAL A 328 -147.98 73.98 -91.38
CA VAL A 328 -147.26 72.73 -91.63
C VAL A 328 -145.84 72.98 -92.15
N GLU A 329 -145.65 73.97 -93.03
CA GLU A 329 -144.34 74.41 -93.52
C GLU A 329 -143.49 74.96 -92.37
N GLN A 330 -144.07 75.81 -91.50
CA GLN A 330 -143.41 76.30 -90.30
C GLN A 330 -143.01 75.16 -89.34
N ALA A 331 -143.92 74.20 -89.09
CA ALA A 331 -143.62 73.05 -88.25
C ALA A 331 -142.58 72.11 -88.87
N GLN A 332 -142.51 72.00 -90.20
CA GLN A 332 -141.46 71.26 -90.90
C GLN A 332 -140.11 71.98 -90.81
N LEU A 333 -140.07 73.31 -90.94
CA LEU A 333 -138.86 74.11 -90.72
C LEU A 333 -138.35 73.92 -89.29
N GLU A 334 -139.19 74.13 -88.28
CA GLU A 334 -138.87 73.89 -86.86
C GLU A 334 -138.40 72.44 -86.60
N GLN A 335 -139.01 71.44 -87.25
CA GLN A 335 -138.56 70.05 -87.18
C GLN A 335 -137.16 69.87 -87.79
N THR A 336 -136.87 70.48 -88.94
CA THR A 336 -135.53 70.40 -89.56
C THR A 336 -134.47 71.14 -88.75
N GLU A 337 -134.79 72.31 -88.19
CA GLU A 337 -133.89 73.03 -87.28
C GLU A 337 -133.58 72.21 -86.02
N ALA A 338 -134.59 71.60 -85.40
CA ALA A 338 -134.41 70.72 -84.25
C ALA A 338 -133.59 69.47 -84.57
N LEU A 339 -133.72 68.90 -85.78
CA LEU A 339 -132.89 67.79 -86.25
C LEU A 339 -131.43 68.21 -86.46
N VAL A 340 -131.19 69.36 -87.12
CA VAL A 340 -129.83 69.89 -87.32
C VAL A 340 -129.16 70.25 -85.99
N GLN A 341 -129.89 70.88 -85.05
CA GLN A 341 -129.38 71.16 -83.71
C GLN A 341 -129.03 69.86 -82.95
N LYS A 342 -129.89 68.83 -83.05
CA LYS A 342 -129.62 67.51 -82.46
C LYS A 342 -128.36 66.86 -83.06
N GLU A 343 -128.15 66.96 -84.37
CA GLU A 343 -126.97 66.41 -85.04
C GLU A 343 -125.69 67.18 -84.67
N GLN A 344 -125.75 68.52 -84.62
CA GLN A 344 -124.64 69.36 -84.14
C GLN A 344 -124.26 69.02 -82.69
N LEU A 345 -125.24 68.87 -81.79
CA LEU A 345 -125.01 68.44 -80.41
C LEU A 345 -124.47 66.99 -80.32
N ALA A 346 -124.93 66.09 -81.20
CA ALA A 346 -124.40 64.72 -81.26
C ALA A 346 -122.94 64.69 -81.75
N GLU A 347 -122.57 65.50 -82.74
CA GLU A 347 -121.18 65.67 -83.15
C GLU A 347 -120.34 66.29 -82.03
N GLU A 348 -120.83 67.32 -81.33
CA GLU A 348 -120.11 67.95 -80.22
C GLU A 348 -119.86 66.98 -79.08
N LEU A 349 -120.88 66.19 -78.71
CA LEU A 349 -120.72 65.08 -77.78
C LEU A 349 -119.73 64.02 -78.30
N GLY A 350 -119.70 63.74 -79.61
CA GLY A 350 -118.71 62.87 -80.24
C GLY A 350 -117.28 63.41 -80.11
N ARG A 351 -117.05 64.64 -80.55
CA ARG A 351 -115.78 65.37 -80.46
C ARG A 351 -115.28 65.48 -79.01
N MET A 352 -116.19 65.67 -78.05
CA MET A 352 -115.85 65.69 -76.62
C MET A 352 -115.53 64.30 -76.07
N ARG A 353 -116.29 63.25 -76.44
CA ARG A 353 -115.95 61.85 -76.08
C ARG A 353 -114.58 61.46 -76.61
N GLU A 354 -114.27 61.78 -77.87
CA GLU A 354 -112.98 61.45 -78.46
C GLU A 354 -111.82 62.13 -77.71
N ARG A 355 -111.96 63.43 -77.37
CA ARG A 355 -110.98 64.14 -76.52
C ARG A 355 -110.82 63.48 -75.15
N PHE A 356 -111.91 63.08 -74.48
CA PHE A 356 -111.82 62.36 -73.22
C PHE A 356 -111.12 61.00 -73.37
N GLU A 357 -111.41 60.24 -74.42
CA GLU A 357 -110.70 58.98 -74.70
C GLU A 357 -109.22 59.20 -75.02
N GLN A 358 -108.87 60.24 -75.79
CA GLN A 358 -107.48 60.62 -76.06
C GLN A 358 -106.74 60.98 -74.76
N HIS A 359 -107.35 61.77 -73.87
CA HIS A 359 -106.81 62.06 -72.55
C HIS A 359 -106.65 60.80 -71.68
N VAL A 360 -107.61 59.87 -71.70
CA VAL A 360 -107.51 58.59 -71.00
C VAL A 360 -106.38 57.73 -71.56
N ARG A 361 -106.25 57.61 -72.89
CA ARG A 361 -105.18 56.87 -73.57
C ARG A 361 -103.79 57.45 -73.22
N VAL A 362 -103.63 58.77 -73.27
CA VAL A 362 -102.37 59.44 -72.92
C VAL A 362 -102.04 59.27 -71.42
N SER A 363 -103.04 59.39 -70.54
CA SER A 363 -102.87 59.16 -69.10
C SER A 363 -102.45 57.72 -68.80
N GLN A 364 -103.13 56.73 -69.39
CA GLN A 364 -102.79 55.31 -69.28
C GLN A 364 -101.38 55.01 -69.81
N ALA A 365 -100.99 55.57 -70.95
CA ALA A 365 -99.65 55.42 -71.51
C ALA A 365 -98.57 56.00 -70.57
N LYS A 366 -98.81 57.18 -70.00
CA LYS A 366 -97.91 57.80 -69.02
C LYS A 366 -97.80 56.96 -67.74
N THR A 367 -98.91 56.50 -67.18
CA THR A 367 -98.91 55.59 -66.01
C THR A 367 -98.22 54.26 -66.30
N GLN A 368 -98.33 53.73 -67.52
CA GLN A 368 -97.61 52.52 -67.92
C GLN A 368 -96.10 52.76 -68.04
N GLN A 369 -95.69 53.89 -68.64
CA GLN A 369 -94.28 54.29 -68.71
C GLN A 369 -93.68 54.50 -67.30
N GLU A 370 -94.41 55.14 -66.39
CA GLU A 370 -93.99 55.32 -64.99
C GLU A 370 -93.86 53.98 -64.26
N ARG A 371 -94.79 53.04 -64.46
CA ARG A 371 -94.69 51.67 -63.94
C ARG A 371 -93.50 50.89 -64.51
N GLU A 372 -93.18 51.09 -65.78
CA GLU A 372 -92.04 50.44 -66.44
C GLU A 372 -90.71 51.03 -65.98
N ALA A 373 -90.62 52.34 -65.78
CA ALA A 373 -89.46 53.00 -65.18
C ALA A 373 -89.20 52.48 -63.76
N VAL A 374 -90.21 52.47 -62.88
CA VAL A 374 -90.08 51.94 -61.51
C VAL A 374 -89.72 50.45 -61.50
N ARG A 375 -90.20 49.65 -62.47
CA ARG A 375 -89.77 48.25 -62.64
C ARG A 375 -88.30 48.13 -63.05
N GLN A 376 -87.81 48.99 -63.94
CA GLN A 376 -86.40 49.01 -64.35
C GLN A 376 -85.49 49.45 -63.20
N GLU A 377 -85.88 50.47 -62.43
CA GLU A 377 -85.14 50.92 -61.24
C GLU A 377 -85.10 49.85 -60.15
N THR A 378 -86.23 49.22 -59.84
CA THR A 378 -86.29 48.13 -58.85
C THR A 378 -85.51 46.89 -59.31
N GLN A 379 -85.56 46.52 -60.59
CA GLN A 379 -84.72 45.44 -61.13
C GLN A 379 -83.23 45.79 -61.05
N PHE A 380 -82.84 47.02 -61.38
CA PHE A 380 -81.44 47.47 -61.25
C PHE A 380 -80.95 47.40 -59.80
N ILE A 381 -81.77 47.82 -58.83
CA ILE A 381 -81.47 47.70 -57.40
C ILE A 381 -81.34 46.22 -56.98
N ILE A 382 -82.24 45.34 -57.44
CA ILE A 382 -82.15 43.90 -57.20
C ILE A 382 -80.86 43.31 -57.78
N ASP A 383 -80.48 43.68 -59.00
CA ASP A 383 -79.27 43.17 -59.66
C ASP A 383 -77.98 43.69 -59.01
N ASP A 384 -77.96 44.93 -58.54
CA ASP A 384 -76.85 45.53 -57.78
C ASP A 384 -76.71 44.90 -56.38
N LEU A 385 -77.81 44.69 -55.66
CA LEU A 385 -77.83 43.96 -54.39
C LEU A 385 -77.40 42.49 -54.56
N ASN A 386 -77.84 41.82 -55.63
CA ASN A 386 -77.42 40.45 -55.94
C ASN A 386 -75.91 40.38 -56.26
N LYS A 387 -75.35 41.32 -57.02
CA LYS A 387 -73.89 41.41 -57.25
C LYS A 387 -73.15 41.56 -55.92
N LYS A 388 -73.54 42.52 -55.10
CA LYS A 388 -72.96 42.74 -53.76
C LYS A 388 -73.08 41.51 -52.85
N LEU A 389 -74.20 40.78 -52.91
CA LEU A 389 -74.38 39.52 -52.19
C LEU A 389 -73.40 38.44 -52.68
N THR A 390 -73.19 38.30 -53.99
CA THR A 390 -72.20 37.34 -54.54
C THR A 390 -70.76 37.74 -54.21
N GLU A 391 -70.42 39.03 -54.24
CA GLU A 391 -69.11 39.56 -53.82
C GLU A 391 -68.85 39.30 -52.34
N GLN A 392 -69.82 39.60 -51.46
CA GLN A 392 -69.70 39.30 -50.03
C GLN A 392 -69.61 37.80 -49.75
N THR A 393 -70.31 36.95 -50.53
CA THR A 393 -70.22 35.48 -50.43
C THR A 393 -68.83 34.98 -50.85
N ALA A 394 -68.26 35.53 -51.92
CA ALA A 394 -66.89 35.23 -52.34
C ALA A 394 -65.84 35.72 -51.33
N HIS A 395 -66.04 36.90 -50.73
CA HIS A 395 -65.19 37.38 -49.64
C HIS A 395 -65.30 36.48 -48.39
N PHE A 396 -66.51 36.02 -48.04
CA PHE A 396 -66.73 35.12 -46.92
C PHE A 396 -66.01 33.79 -47.11
N THR A 397 -66.18 33.12 -48.25
CA THR A 397 -65.47 31.85 -48.55
C THR A 397 -63.95 31.98 -48.47
N VAL A 398 -63.36 33.02 -49.08
CA VAL A 398 -61.91 33.29 -49.00
C VAL A 398 -61.44 33.59 -47.57
N ILE A 399 -62.29 34.14 -46.70
CA ILE A 399 -61.98 34.34 -45.28
C ILE A 399 -62.10 33.00 -44.51
N THR A 400 -63.09 32.16 -44.83
CA THR A 400 -63.25 30.83 -44.24
C THR A 400 -62.07 29.91 -44.58
N GLU A 401 -61.64 29.86 -45.84
CA GLU A 401 -60.46 29.07 -46.27
C GLU A 401 -59.18 29.48 -45.53
N LYS A 402 -58.97 30.79 -45.35
CA LYS A 402 -57.85 31.34 -44.57
C LYS A 402 -57.95 30.96 -43.10
N LEU A 403 -59.14 31.11 -42.49
CA LEU A 403 -59.36 30.72 -41.10
C LEU A 403 -59.10 29.22 -40.88
N GLU A 404 -59.55 28.35 -41.79
CA GLU A 404 -59.23 26.92 -41.71
C GLU A 404 -57.74 26.64 -41.87
N LYS A 405 -57.04 27.31 -42.78
CA LYS A 405 -55.57 27.19 -42.93
C LYS A 405 -54.86 27.53 -41.62
N GLU A 406 -55.14 28.69 -41.04
CA GLU A 406 -54.57 29.15 -39.78
C GLU A 406 -54.91 28.19 -38.62
N VAL A 407 -56.11 27.58 -38.61
CA VAL A 407 -56.51 26.56 -37.63
C VAL A 407 -55.70 25.27 -37.79
N ARG A 408 -55.42 24.81 -39.02
CA ARG A 408 -54.58 23.63 -39.29
C ARG A 408 -53.13 23.88 -38.89
N GLU A 409 -52.53 24.99 -39.34
CA GLU A 409 -51.14 25.35 -39.00
C GLU A 409 -50.97 25.56 -37.48
N LYS A 410 -51.96 26.18 -36.80
CA LYS A 410 -51.99 26.27 -35.33
C LYS A 410 -52.05 24.90 -34.64
N ALA A 411 -52.81 23.94 -35.19
CA ALA A 411 -52.91 22.59 -34.64
C ALA A 411 -51.58 21.82 -34.81
N GLU A 412 -50.94 21.93 -35.97
CA GLU A 412 -49.63 21.35 -36.26
C GLU A 412 -48.53 21.91 -35.34
N LEU A 413 -48.44 23.25 -35.21
CA LEU A 413 -47.53 23.91 -34.28
C LEU A 413 -47.81 23.52 -32.82
N SER A 414 -49.09 23.33 -32.44
CA SER A 414 -49.46 22.88 -31.10
C SER A 414 -49.03 21.43 -30.84
N ALA A 415 -49.10 20.55 -31.85
CA ALA A 415 -48.64 19.17 -31.77
C ALA A 415 -47.11 19.09 -31.66
N GLN A 416 -46.38 19.80 -32.52
CA GLN A 416 -44.90 19.91 -32.45
C GLN A 416 -44.45 20.44 -31.08
N LEU A 417 -45.11 21.49 -30.56
CA LEU A 417 -44.81 22.07 -29.26
C LEU A 417 -45.14 21.12 -28.08
N LEU A 418 -46.12 20.23 -28.24
CA LEU A 418 -46.39 19.16 -27.27
C LEU A 418 -45.33 18.04 -27.35
N GLU A 419 -44.89 17.68 -28.55
CA GLU A 419 -43.84 16.68 -28.78
C GLU A 419 -42.50 17.15 -28.21
N VAL A 420 -42.05 18.36 -28.52
CA VAL A 420 -40.81 18.95 -27.98
C VAL A 420 -40.87 19.06 -26.46
N LYS A 421 -42.04 19.37 -25.87
CA LYS A 421 -42.24 19.29 -24.41
C LYS A 421 -42.17 17.86 -23.87
N GLY A 422 -42.55 16.85 -24.65
CA GLY A 422 -42.37 15.43 -24.34
C GLY A 422 -40.90 15.03 -24.34
N GLN A 423 -40.18 15.37 -25.41
CA GLN A 423 -38.74 15.14 -25.58
C GLN A 423 -37.92 15.83 -24.46
N LEU A 424 -38.18 17.11 -24.17
CA LEU A 424 -37.51 17.85 -23.10
C LEU A 424 -37.69 17.19 -21.72
N ARG A 425 -38.88 16.63 -21.45
CA ARG A 425 -39.16 15.86 -20.22
C ARG A 425 -38.50 14.49 -20.22
N ALA A 426 -38.15 13.91 -21.37
CA ALA A 426 -37.35 12.69 -21.43
C ALA A 426 -35.89 13.02 -21.09
N THR A 427 -35.30 14.01 -21.78
CA THR A 427 -33.91 14.43 -21.53
C THR A 427 -33.68 14.94 -20.11
N ASP A 428 -34.65 15.63 -19.49
CA ASP A 428 -34.57 16.07 -18.09
C ASP A 428 -34.53 14.89 -17.09
N ARG A 429 -35.30 13.81 -17.37
CA ARG A 429 -35.23 12.56 -16.59
C ARG A 429 -33.90 11.82 -16.81
N GLU A 430 -33.38 11.82 -18.03
CA GLU A 430 -32.08 11.21 -18.34
C GLU A 430 -30.92 11.98 -17.67
N VAL A 431 -30.96 13.31 -17.68
CA VAL A 431 -29.99 14.18 -17.00
C VAL A 431 -30.06 14.03 -15.48
N THR A 432 -31.26 13.94 -14.89
CA THR A 432 -31.39 13.69 -13.44
C THR A 432 -30.92 12.29 -13.06
N MET A 433 -31.36 11.22 -13.75
CA MET A 433 -30.89 9.86 -13.49
C MET A 433 -29.38 9.69 -13.70
N THR A 434 -28.79 10.29 -14.75
CA THR A 434 -27.32 10.24 -14.94
C THR A 434 -26.59 11.02 -13.86
N THR A 435 -27.11 12.18 -13.42
CA THR A 435 -26.54 12.95 -12.30
C THR A 435 -26.60 12.19 -10.97
N GLU A 436 -27.70 11.48 -10.69
CA GLU A 436 -27.83 10.60 -9.53
C GLU A 436 -26.87 9.41 -9.60
N ASN A 437 -26.75 8.77 -10.76
CA ASN A 437 -25.79 7.70 -11.01
C ASN A 437 -24.34 8.18 -10.81
N TYR A 438 -23.96 9.34 -11.36
CA TYR A 438 -22.62 9.91 -11.16
C TYR A 438 -22.37 10.29 -9.69
N ARG A 439 -23.38 10.79 -8.96
CA ARG A 439 -23.29 10.96 -7.50
C ARG A 439 -23.02 9.63 -6.79
N ALA A 440 -23.78 8.58 -7.09
CA ALA A 440 -23.64 7.27 -6.46
C ALA A 440 -22.27 6.61 -6.77
N HIS A 441 -21.77 6.74 -8.00
CA HIS A 441 -20.42 6.28 -8.34
C HIS A 441 -19.35 7.10 -7.62
N SER A 442 -19.53 8.42 -7.51
CA SER A 442 -18.60 9.29 -6.78
C SER A 442 -18.56 9.02 -5.28
N THR A 443 -19.71 8.76 -4.63
CA THR A 443 -19.75 8.42 -3.19
C THR A 443 -19.20 7.03 -2.92
N ASN A 444 -19.44 6.06 -3.81
CA ASN A 444 -18.84 4.73 -3.71
C ASN A 444 -17.32 4.79 -3.90
N ALA A 445 -16.82 5.53 -4.91
CA ALA A 445 -15.39 5.70 -5.15
C ALA A 445 -14.67 6.44 -3.99
N THR A 446 -15.28 7.45 -3.37
CA THR A 446 -14.71 8.10 -2.19
C THR A 446 -14.75 7.21 -0.94
N LEU A 447 -15.79 6.39 -0.77
CA LEU A 447 -15.84 5.39 0.30
C LEU A 447 -14.75 4.32 0.13
N GLN A 448 -14.59 3.73 -1.06
CA GLN A 448 -13.53 2.78 -1.37
C GLN A 448 -12.13 3.38 -1.14
N ARG A 449 -11.91 4.62 -1.62
CA ARG A 449 -10.67 5.37 -1.36
C ARG A 449 -10.43 5.59 0.14
N SER A 450 -11.48 5.83 0.93
CA SER A 450 -11.34 6.00 2.38
C SER A 450 -11.02 4.69 3.11
N SER A 451 -11.59 3.55 2.70
CA SER A 451 -11.23 2.23 3.25
C SER A 451 -9.77 1.90 2.94
N ALA A 452 -9.37 1.99 1.66
CA ALA A 452 -8.00 1.74 1.23
C ALA A 452 -6.98 2.68 1.91
N ALA A 453 -7.35 3.92 2.20
CA ALA A 453 -6.50 4.84 2.97
C ALA A 453 -6.39 4.46 4.46
N GLN A 454 -7.46 3.98 5.10
CA GLN A 454 -7.41 3.46 6.47
C GLN A 454 -6.58 2.17 6.55
N GLU A 455 -6.77 1.24 5.61
CA GLU A 455 -5.99 0.01 5.50
C GLU A 455 -4.50 0.31 5.27
N ALA A 456 -4.17 1.26 4.39
CA ALA A 456 -2.81 1.70 4.16
C ALA A 456 -2.15 2.31 5.41
N GLU A 457 -2.87 3.10 6.22
CA GLU A 457 -2.28 3.66 7.45
C GLU A 457 -2.20 2.64 8.59
N ARG A 458 -3.09 1.63 8.65
CA ARG A 458 -2.91 0.44 9.53
C ARG A 458 -1.66 -0.35 9.15
N LEU A 459 -1.52 -0.72 7.87
CA LEU A 459 -0.32 -1.42 7.40
C LEU A 459 0.96 -0.60 7.63
N ARG A 460 0.87 0.74 7.60
CA ARG A 460 1.98 1.62 8.02
C ARG A 460 2.22 1.64 9.52
N SER A 461 1.21 1.62 10.40
CA SER A 461 1.44 1.49 11.86
C SER A 461 2.12 0.18 12.18
N ASP A 462 1.65 -0.90 11.56
CA ASP A 462 2.08 -2.27 11.82
C ASP A 462 3.51 -2.48 11.30
N TYR A 463 3.82 -1.97 10.09
CA TYR A 463 5.20 -1.91 9.59
C TYR A 463 6.12 -1.06 10.49
N LYS A 464 5.67 0.12 10.94
CA LYS A 464 6.43 0.96 11.90
C LYS A 464 6.65 0.22 13.24
N GLN A 465 5.76 -0.68 13.65
CA GLN A 465 5.94 -1.52 14.84
C GLN A 465 6.96 -2.63 14.59
N LEU A 466 6.77 -3.44 13.54
CA LEU A 466 7.68 -4.54 13.16
C LEU A 466 9.12 -4.05 12.96
N VAL A 467 9.33 -2.86 12.39
CA VAL A 467 10.66 -2.25 12.26
C VAL A 467 11.28 -1.94 13.63
N ARG A 468 10.51 -1.43 14.60
CA ARG A 468 11.02 -1.17 15.97
C ARG A 468 11.36 -2.48 16.69
N GLU A 469 10.54 -3.51 16.54
CA GLU A 469 10.77 -4.83 17.12
C GLU A 469 12.03 -5.47 16.54
N ARG A 470 12.18 -5.46 15.20
CA ARG A 470 13.40 -5.91 14.50
C ARG A 470 14.64 -5.10 14.87
N ASP A 471 14.52 -3.80 15.12
CA ASP A 471 15.62 -2.95 15.58
C ASP A 471 15.98 -3.20 17.06
N GLN A 472 15.01 -3.58 17.91
CA GLN A 472 15.25 -4.02 19.29
C GLN A 472 15.97 -5.37 19.30
N GLU A 473 15.48 -6.36 18.55
CA GLU A 473 16.14 -7.66 18.36
C GLU A 473 17.57 -7.50 17.82
N ARG A 474 17.77 -6.62 16.81
CA ARG A 474 19.11 -6.36 16.26
C ARG A 474 20.06 -5.81 17.33
N LYS A 475 19.58 -4.94 18.23
CA LYS A 475 20.38 -4.41 19.36
C LYS A 475 20.71 -5.50 20.39
N ILE A 476 19.76 -6.38 20.70
CA ILE A 476 19.99 -7.54 21.59
C ILE A 476 21.06 -8.45 20.98
N MET A 477 20.87 -8.90 19.74
CA MET A 477 21.82 -9.74 19.00
C MET A 477 23.21 -9.08 18.83
N GLN A 478 23.26 -7.75 18.66
CA GLN A 478 24.52 -6.99 18.65
C GLN A 478 25.21 -7.00 20.03
N SER A 479 24.46 -6.85 21.12
CA SER A 479 25.03 -6.88 22.48
C SER A 479 25.50 -8.27 22.89
N GLU A 480 24.75 -9.32 22.54
CA GLU A 480 25.15 -10.72 22.73
C GLU A 480 26.40 -11.05 21.91
N ALA A 481 26.45 -10.64 20.64
CA ALA A 481 27.63 -10.84 19.81
C ALA A 481 28.84 -9.98 20.25
N ALA A 482 28.63 -8.87 20.96
CA ALA A 482 29.71 -8.10 21.58
C ALA A 482 30.25 -8.79 22.84
N GLU A 483 29.36 -9.29 23.70
CA GLU A 483 29.72 -10.05 24.90
C GLU A 483 30.41 -11.38 24.56
N LEU A 484 29.96 -12.09 23.52
CA LEU A 484 30.62 -13.30 23.02
C LEU A 484 32.03 -12.99 22.47
N ARG A 485 32.20 -11.90 21.72
CA ARG A 485 33.55 -11.45 21.29
C ARG A 485 34.44 -11.11 22.48
N ARG A 486 33.92 -10.41 23.48
CA ARG A 486 34.67 -10.07 24.71
C ARG A 486 35.09 -11.32 25.50
N ARG A 487 34.24 -12.34 25.57
CA ARG A 487 34.55 -13.65 26.18
C ARG A 487 35.62 -14.40 25.38
N LEU A 488 35.51 -14.42 24.06
CA LEU A 488 36.51 -15.01 23.17
C LEU A 488 37.87 -14.33 23.33
N GLN A 489 37.92 -12.99 23.23
CA GLN A 489 39.14 -12.20 23.44
C GLN A 489 39.78 -12.44 24.81
N LYS A 490 38.98 -12.59 25.87
CA LYS A 490 39.52 -12.99 27.18
C LYS A 490 40.13 -14.38 27.14
N ALA A 491 39.43 -15.38 26.59
CA ALA A 491 39.94 -16.75 26.50
C ALA A 491 41.18 -16.85 25.59
N GLU A 492 41.28 -16.06 24.53
CA GLU A 492 42.45 -15.92 23.67
C GLU A 492 43.64 -15.32 24.44
N HIS A 493 43.41 -14.29 25.25
CA HIS A 493 44.44 -13.70 26.11
C HIS A 493 44.87 -14.63 27.25
N ASP A 494 43.92 -15.26 27.94
CA ASP A 494 44.20 -16.28 28.98
C ASP A 494 45.03 -17.45 28.39
N LEU A 495 44.74 -17.86 27.14
CA LEU A 495 45.51 -18.87 26.40
C LEU A 495 46.91 -18.39 25.97
N LEU A 496 47.07 -17.11 25.62
CA LEU A 496 48.40 -16.52 25.34
C LEU A 496 49.25 -16.48 26.60
N ASN A 497 48.69 -16.00 27.72
CA ASN A 497 49.37 -15.99 29.02
C ASN A 497 49.81 -17.41 29.43
N ALA A 498 48.92 -18.41 29.31
CA ALA A 498 49.26 -19.81 29.59
C ALA A 498 50.36 -20.37 28.65
N LYS A 499 50.43 -19.92 27.39
CA LYS A 499 51.53 -20.29 26.47
C LYS A 499 52.84 -19.61 26.85
N GLU A 500 52.80 -18.35 27.28
CA GLU A 500 53.98 -17.64 27.80
C GLU A 500 54.50 -18.28 29.08
N GLU A 501 53.63 -18.66 30.02
CA GLU A 501 53.98 -19.47 31.20
C GLU A 501 54.61 -20.81 30.80
N CYS A 502 54.05 -21.52 29.81
CA CYS A 502 54.63 -22.76 29.29
C CYS A 502 56.03 -22.54 28.67
N LEU A 503 56.25 -21.43 27.97
CA LEU A 503 57.57 -21.06 27.44
C LEU A 503 58.56 -20.72 28.57
N HIS A 504 58.13 -19.98 29.60
CA HIS A 504 58.94 -19.71 30.80
C HIS A 504 59.32 -21.00 31.55
N LEU A 505 58.36 -21.90 31.77
CA LEU A 505 58.61 -23.22 32.39
C LEU A 505 59.54 -24.08 31.53
N THR A 506 59.39 -24.06 30.19
CA THR A 506 60.29 -24.77 29.28
C THR A 506 61.72 -24.20 29.33
N ASN A 507 61.86 -22.87 29.35
CA ASN A 507 63.16 -22.22 29.47
C ASN A 507 63.85 -22.52 30.81
N ASN A 508 63.08 -22.50 31.91
CA ASN A 508 63.57 -22.87 33.24
C ASN A 508 63.95 -24.35 33.32
N MET A 509 63.16 -25.25 32.72
CA MET A 509 63.48 -26.67 32.59
C MET A 509 64.82 -26.86 31.86
N GLN A 510 64.99 -26.22 30.69
CA GLN A 510 66.26 -26.29 29.96
C GLN A 510 67.44 -25.66 30.72
N ALA A 511 67.21 -24.65 31.57
CA ALA A 511 68.26 -24.09 32.42
C ALA A 511 68.69 -25.12 33.48
N LEU A 512 67.73 -25.73 34.18
CA LEU A 512 67.97 -26.79 35.15
C LEU A 512 68.59 -28.06 34.51
N GLU A 513 68.25 -28.39 33.27
CA GLU A 513 68.89 -29.47 32.51
C GLU A 513 70.37 -29.17 32.21
N ARG A 514 70.71 -27.92 31.87
CA ARG A 514 72.10 -27.47 31.67
C ARG A 514 72.88 -27.49 32.98
N GLU A 515 72.30 -26.98 34.07
CA GLU A 515 72.89 -27.04 35.42
C GLU A 515 73.12 -28.49 35.87
N LEU A 516 72.13 -29.37 35.68
CA LEU A 516 72.24 -30.80 35.95
C LEU A 516 73.33 -31.47 35.11
N HIS A 517 73.52 -31.07 33.84
CA HIS A 517 74.59 -31.59 33.00
C HIS A 517 75.97 -31.11 33.48
N LEU A 518 76.12 -29.83 33.83
CA LEU A 518 77.33 -29.29 34.43
C LEU A 518 77.66 -29.98 35.77
N ALA A 519 76.65 -30.20 36.62
CA ALA A 519 76.79 -30.93 37.87
C ALA A 519 77.19 -32.40 37.67
N LYS A 520 76.66 -33.08 36.63
CA LYS A 520 77.11 -34.43 36.24
C LYS A 520 78.58 -34.42 35.80
N LEU A 521 78.98 -33.50 34.92
CA LEU A 521 80.37 -33.37 34.47
C LEU A 521 81.34 -33.05 35.63
N ALA A 522 80.92 -32.23 36.59
CA ALA A 522 81.68 -31.96 37.81
C ALA A 522 81.78 -33.19 38.73
N ARG A 523 80.67 -33.93 38.92
CA ARG A 523 80.64 -35.17 39.71
C ARG A 523 81.56 -36.23 39.09
N GLU A 524 81.49 -36.44 37.78
CA GLU A 524 82.42 -37.29 37.04
C GLU A 524 83.86 -36.79 37.14
N GLY A 525 84.09 -35.47 37.20
CA GLY A 525 85.41 -34.89 37.47
C GLY A 525 85.98 -35.35 38.80
N VAL A 526 85.17 -35.28 39.87
CA VAL A 526 85.53 -35.78 41.21
C VAL A 526 85.66 -37.30 41.26
N GLU A 527 84.85 -38.04 40.51
CA GLU A 527 84.99 -39.50 40.35
C GLU A 527 86.29 -39.87 39.61
N ARG A 528 86.67 -39.09 38.59
CA ARG A 528 87.93 -39.25 37.83
C ARG A 528 89.15 -38.92 38.68
N THR A 529 89.15 -37.84 39.47
CA THR A 529 90.26 -37.56 40.41
C THR A 529 90.33 -38.63 41.49
N ARG A 530 89.21 -38.96 42.16
CA ARG A 530 89.15 -40.03 43.17
C ARG A 530 89.61 -41.40 42.62
N SER A 531 89.33 -41.71 41.36
CA SER A 531 89.84 -42.91 40.69
C SER A 531 91.36 -42.84 40.45
N GLY A 532 91.88 -41.67 40.10
CA GLY A 532 93.33 -41.41 40.01
C GLY A 532 94.02 -41.56 41.36
N ASP A 533 93.48 -40.95 42.41
CA ASP A 533 93.97 -41.02 43.79
C ASP A 533 93.94 -42.46 44.31
N LEU A 534 92.85 -43.20 44.07
CA LEU A 534 92.75 -44.62 44.40
C LEU A 534 93.84 -45.43 43.69
N LYS A 535 94.02 -45.23 42.37
CA LYS A 535 95.08 -45.90 41.60
C LYS A 535 96.48 -45.55 42.11
N LEU A 536 96.72 -44.30 42.51
CA LEU A 536 97.98 -43.86 43.10
C LEU A 536 98.23 -44.54 44.46
N ILE A 537 97.21 -44.61 45.32
CA ILE A 537 97.29 -45.29 46.62
C ILE A 537 97.51 -46.80 46.43
N THR A 538 96.76 -47.45 45.53
CA THR A 538 96.96 -48.87 45.19
C THR A 538 98.35 -49.12 44.61
N ARG A 539 98.87 -48.24 43.74
CA ARG A 539 100.23 -48.33 43.23
C ARG A 539 101.26 -48.17 44.35
N GLN A 540 101.11 -47.19 45.23
CA GLN A 540 101.99 -47.01 46.40
C GLN A 540 101.86 -48.13 47.44
N ALA A 541 100.75 -48.88 47.46
CA ALA A 541 100.62 -50.11 48.25
C ALA A 541 101.38 -51.25 47.57
N SER A 542 101.18 -51.46 46.26
CA SER A 542 101.92 -52.45 45.46
C SER A 542 103.43 -52.24 45.55
N GLU A 543 103.92 -51.01 45.37
CA GLU A 543 105.35 -50.67 45.47
C GLU A 543 105.91 -50.79 46.91
N ARG A 544 105.06 -50.85 47.95
CA ARG A 544 105.45 -51.20 49.32
C ARG A 544 105.47 -52.71 49.50
N GLU A 545 104.47 -53.43 49.00
CA GLU A 545 104.45 -54.90 49.02
C GLU A 545 105.61 -55.50 48.22
N GLU A 546 105.96 -54.97 47.04
CA GLU A 546 107.11 -55.41 46.25
C GLU A 546 108.42 -55.20 47.01
N LYS A 547 108.58 -54.06 47.70
CA LYS A 547 109.75 -53.81 48.56
C LYS A 547 109.81 -54.76 49.77
N LEU A 548 108.65 -55.15 50.31
CA LEU A 548 108.56 -56.14 51.38
C LEU A 548 108.82 -57.57 50.86
N ARG A 549 108.30 -57.95 49.68
CA ARG A 549 108.60 -59.23 49.02
C ARG A 549 110.08 -59.37 48.74
N ALA A 550 110.67 -58.38 48.06
CA ALA A 550 112.11 -58.36 47.79
C ALA A 550 112.93 -58.44 49.09
N ALA A 551 112.52 -57.75 50.16
CA ALA A 551 113.20 -57.84 51.46
C ALA A 551 113.01 -59.18 52.20
N MET A 552 111.95 -59.94 51.90
CA MET A 552 111.78 -61.32 52.36
C MET A 552 112.60 -62.29 51.52
N GLU A 553 112.62 -62.16 50.18
CA GLU A 553 113.49 -62.94 49.30
C GLU A 553 114.97 -62.75 49.69
N ASP A 554 115.41 -61.51 49.92
CA ASP A 554 116.75 -61.20 50.44
C ASP A 554 117.02 -61.80 51.84
N ALA A 555 115.98 -62.11 52.63
CA ALA A 555 116.12 -62.72 53.95
C ALA A 555 116.07 -64.25 53.91
N ASP A 556 115.30 -64.83 52.98
CA ASP A 556 115.19 -66.26 52.73
C ASP A 556 116.43 -66.78 51.98
N ASP A 557 117.04 -65.99 51.09
CA ASP A 557 118.34 -66.28 50.50
C ASP A 557 119.45 -66.28 51.54
N ARG A 558 119.46 -65.31 52.47
CA ARG A 558 120.42 -65.27 53.59
C ARG A 558 120.22 -66.46 54.54
N HIS A 559 118.97 -66.84 54.84
CA HIS A 559 118.70 -68.07 55.60
C HIS A 559 119.17 -69.31 54.84
N SER A 560 118.92 -69.41 53.54
CA SER A 560 119.33 -70.54 52.71
C SER A 560 120.86 -70.67 52.65
N GLN A 561 121.59 -69.55 52.59
CA GLN A 561 123.04 -69.50 52.70
C GLN A 561 123.51 -69.97 54.09
N GLN A 562 122.93 -69.47 55.18
CA GLN A 562 123.27 -69.90 56.55
C GLN A 562 122.96 -71.38 56.80
N VAL A 563 121.84 -71.89 56.29
CA VAL A 563 121.49 -73.32 56.32
C VAL A 563 122.50 -74.14 55.52
N HIS A 564 122.91 -73.68 54.33
CA HIS A 564 123.93 -74.38 53.53
C HIS A 564 125.32 -74.38 54.19
N GLU A 565 125.68 -73.31 54.91
CA GLU A 565 126.89 -73.27 55.75
C GLU A 565 126.78 -74.22 56.95
N MET A 566 125.62 -74.27 57.62
CA MET A 566 125.35 -75.21 58.70
C MET A 566 125.38 -76.66 58.22
N ASP A 567 124.74 -77.00 57.10
CA ASP A 567 124.78 -78.33 56.50
C ASP A 567 126.21 -78.69 56.09
N SER A 568 126.96 -77.75 55.52
CA SER A 568 128.39 -77.93 55.25
C SER A 568 129.20 -78.20 56.52
N MET A 569 128.86 -77.54 57.64
CA MET A 569 129.50 -77.78 58.93
C MET A 569 129.11 -79.14 59.52
N LEU A 570 127.84 -79.52 59.45
CA LEU A 570 127.32 -80.83 59.88
C LEU A 570 127.89 -81.96 59.02
N HIS A 571 128.13 -81.76 57.73
CA HIS A 571 128.78 -82.74 56.87
C HIS A 571 130.26 -82.92 57.24
N ARG A 572 130.96 -81.83 57.58
CA ARG A 572 132.34 -81.87 58.11
C ARG A 572 132.39 -82.59 59.48
N GLN A 573 131.45 -82.28 60.39
CA GLN A 573 131.34 -82.94 61.69
C GLN A 573 131.00 -84.43 61.58
N ASN A 574 130.01 -84.82 60.76
CA ASN A 574 129.67 -86.22 60.54
C ASN A 574 130.84 -87.01 59.92
N LYS A 575 131.60 -86.40 58.99
CA LYS A 575 132.82 -87.00 58.42
C LYS A 575 133.93 -87.17 59.47
N LEU A 576 134.01 -86.30 60.47
CA LEU A 576 134.90 -86.44 61.63
C LEU A 576 134.41 -87.53 62.60
N ILE A 577 133.11 -87.58 62.89
CA ILE A 577 132.48 -88.59 63.76
C ILE A 577 132.62 -89.99 63.17
N LEU A 578 132.52 -90.16 61.85
CA LEU A 578 132.78 -91.43 61.18
C LEU A 578 134.24 -91.87 61.35
N LYS A 579 135.21 -90.98 61.10
CA LYS A 579 136.64 -91.26 61.35
C LYS A 579 136.91 -91.64 62.82
N LEU A 580 136.31 -90.92 63.77
CA LEU A 580 136.44 -91.23 65.19
C LEU A 580 135.82 -92.59 65.53
N ARG A 581 134.67 -92.94 64.97
CA ARG A 581 134.05 -94.28 65.13
C ARG A 581 134.91 -95.39 64.50
N GLU A 582 135.57 -95.13 63.38
CA GLU A 582 136.50 -96.06 62.74
C GLU A 582 137.78 -96.27 63.57
N GLU A 583 138.36 -95.21 64.13
CA GLU A 583 139.52 -95.33 65.01
C GLU A 583 139.16 -95.97 66.36
N CYS A 584 138.02 -95.65 66.97
CA CYS A 584 137.52 -96.39 68.13
C CYS A 584 137.30 -97.88 67.82
N LYS A 585 136.82 -98.23 66.62
CA LYS A 585 136.73 -99.64 66.18
C LYS A 585 138.10 -100.29 65.99
N ARG A 586 139.08 -99.60 65.38
CA ARG A 586 140.48 -100.09 65.28
C ARG A 586 141.06 -100.35 66.66
N GLN A 587 140.97 -99.36 67.55
CA GLN A 587 141.49 -99.44 68.91
C GLN A 587 140.82 -100.57 69.71
N ALA A 588 139.49 -100.74 69.62
CA ALA A 588 138.79 -101.85 70.28
C ALA A 588 139.27 -103.24 69.78
N VAL A 589 139.42 -103.42 68.47
CA VAL A 589 139.96 -104.67 67.88
C VAL A 589 141.43 -104.90 68.26
N GLN A 590 142.21 -103.82 68.41
CA GLN A 590 143.61 -103.89 68.80
C GLN A 590 143.77 -104.19 70.29
N ILE A 591 142.90 -103.65 71.14
CA ILE A 591 142.79 -103.96 72.57
C ILE A 591 142.35 -105.42 72.77
N ASP A 592 141.36 -105.93 72.03
CA ASP A 592 140.95 -107.34 72.14
C ASP A 592 142.08 -108.32 71.73
N LYS A 593 142.79 -108.02 70.63
CA LYS A 593 143.99 -108.77 70.22
C LYS A 593 145.10 -108.74 71.27
N LEU A 594 145.36 -107.58 71.87
CA LEU A 594 146.35 -107.44 72.95
C LEU A 594 145.89 -108.16 74.23
N THR A 595 144.62 -108.08 74.60
CA THR A 595 144.04 -108.73 75.78
C THR A 595 144.11 -110.25 75.66
N LYS A 596 143.85 -110.79 74.46
CA LYS A 596 144.00 -112.24 74.17
C LYS A 596 145.46 -112.70 74.23
N LYS A 597 146.43 -111.88 73.79
CA LYS A 597 147.87 -112.14 74.01
C LYS A 597 148.25 -112.06 75.50
N TYR A 598 147.82 -111.02 76.21
CA TYR A 598 148.15 -110.85 77.63
C TYR A 598 147.55 -111.96 78.49
N ARG A 599 146.33 -112.45 78.21
CA ARG A 599 145.76 -113.59 78.95
C ARG A 599 146.57 -114.88 78.75
N SER A 600 146.99 -115.20 77.53
CA SER A 600 147.81 -116.39 77.27
C SER A 600 149.23 -116.25 77.82
N GLN A 601 149.82 -115.05 77.78
CA GLN A 601 151.11 -114.77 78.41
C GLN A 601 151.03 -114.82 79.95
N CYS A 602 150.02 -114.23 80.58
CA CYS A 602 149.82 -114.31 82.03
C CYS A 602 149.56 -115.74 82.51
N GLY A 603 148.84 -116.57 81.74
CA GLY A 603 148.69 -117.99 82.05
C GLY A 603 150.03 -118.73 82.06
N ARG A 604 150.88 -118.50 81.07
CA ARG A 604 152.23 -119.10 81.00
C ARG A 604 153.14 -118.57 82.13
N LEU A 605 153.15 -117.25 82.32
CA LEU A 605 153.95 -116.58 83.35
C LEU A 605 153.52 -116.93 84.77
N LYS A 606 152.24 -117.24 85.03
CA LYS A 606 151.80 -117.73 86.35
C LYS A 606 152.40 -119.11 86.66
N ASN A 607 152.39 -120.02 85.70
CA ASN A 607 152.98 -121.36 85.87
C ASN A 607 154.51 -121.28 86.02
N GLU A 608 155.17 -120.36 85.29
CA GLU A 608 156.58 -120.04 85.47
C GLU A 608 156.87 -119.37 86.84
N ALA A 609 155.97 -118.54 87.35
CA ALA A 609 156.09 -117.87 88.65
C ALA A 609 155.89 -118.84 89.83
N GLU A 610 154.91 -119.75 89.77
CA GLU A 610 154.68 -120.74 90.83
C GLU A 610 155.83 -121.76 90.89
N THR A 611 156.36 -122.21 89.75
CA THR A 611 157.53 -123.11 89.70
C THR A 611 158.84 -122.42 90.09
N THR A 612 159.03 -121.14 89.78
CA THR A 612 160.21 -120.38 90.26
C THR A 612 160.09 -119.97 91.72
N GLY A 613 158.89 -119.63 92.22
CA GLY A 613 158.64 -119.32 93.63
C GLY A 613 158.96 -120.49 94.56
N GLN A 614 158.44 -121.69 94.25
CA GLN A 614 158.78 -122.92 94.98
C GLN A 614 160.29 -123.26 94.93
N ARG A 615 161.01 -122.80 93.90
CA ARG A 615 162.47 -122.93 93.82
C ARG A 615 163.20 -121.84 94.61
N LEU A 616 162.62 -120.65 94.70
CA LEU A 616 163.15 -119.50 95.42
C LEU A 616 163.10 -119.71 96.95
N GLU A 617 162.01 -120.25 97.49
CA GLU A 617 161.91 -120.59 98.93
C GLU A 617 163.01 -121.59 99.37
N ARG A 618 163.31 -122.58 98.51
CA ARG A 618 164.41 -123.55 98.71
C ARG A 618 165.80 -122.92 98.62
N THR A 619 165.93 -121.75 97.98
CA THR A 619 167.17 -120.97 98.00
C THR A 619 167.21 -119.92 99.11
N LEU A 620 166.07 -119.37 99.55
CA LEU A 620 165.99 -118.42 100.66
C LEU A 620 166.31 -119.09 101.99
N THR A 621 165.73 -120.27 102.24
CA THR A 621 166.07 -121.13 103.40
C THR A 621 167.52 -121.63 103.41
N ARG A 622 168.21 -121.58 102.27
CA ARG A 622 169.66 -121.85 102.15
C ARG A 622 170.50 -120.57 102.26
N LEU A 623 169.96 -119.41 101.86
CA LEU A 623 170.63 -118.12 101.97
C LEU A 623 170.70 -117.65 103.41
N THR A 624 169.64 -117.80 104.22
CA THR A 624 169.68 -117.45 105.66
C THR A 624 170.81 -118.19 106.40
N VAL A 625 170.96 -119.49 106.13
CA VAL A 625 172.05 -120.33 106.67
C VAL A 625 173.44 -119.89 106.17
N LEU A 626 173.54 -119.27 104.99
CA LEU A 626 174.79 -118.71 104.46
C LEU A 626 175.05 -117.28 104.93
N GLU A 627 174.02 -116.49 105.25
CA GLU A 627 174.14 -115.14 105.80
C GLU A 627 174.57 -115.17 107.27
N GLU A 628 174.08 -116.14 108.06
CA GLU A 628 174.62 -116.41 109.40
C GLU A 628 176.11 -116.79 109.37
N GLN A 629 176.56 -117.50 108.32
CA GLN A 629 177.99 -117.75 108.08
C GLN A 629 178.74 -116.50 107.57
N ALA A 630 178.11 -115.69 106.73
CA ALA A 630 178.71 -114.46 106.20
C ALA A 630 178.92 -113.41 107.30
N ASP A 631 178.02 -113.28 108.27
CA ASP A 631 178.17 -112.37 109.40
C ASP A 631 179.29 -112.83 110.36
N GLN A 632 179.50 -114.15 110.48
CA GLN A 632 180.68 -114.76 111.11
C GLN A 632 181.99 -114.33 110.39
N HIS A 633 182.00 -114.36 109.05
CA HIS A 633 183.16 -113.95 108.22
C HIS A 633 183.38 -112.42 108.17
N GLY A 634 182.32 -111.60 108.21
CA GLY A 634 182.41 -110.13 108.17
C GLY A 634 183.16 -109.54 109.37
N ARG A 635 183.03 -110.19 110.54
CA ARG A 635 183.77 -109.90 111.78
C ARG A 635 185.27 -110.22 111.68
N VAL A 636 185.69 -110.95 110.65
CA VAL A 636 187.11 -111.18 110.28
C VAL A 636 187.56 -110.17 109.22
N HIS A 637 186.76 -109.93 108.18
CA HIS A 637 187.08 -108.96 107.12
C HIS A 637 187.22 -107.53 107.62
N THR A 638 186.43 -107.10 108.61
CA THR A 638 186.59 -105.78 109.27
C THR A 638 187.96 -105.61 109.96
N LYS A 639 188.53 -106.69 110.52
CA LYS A 639 189.90 -106.69 111.06
C LYS A 639 190.98 -106.64 109.97
N MET A 640 190.68 -107.11 108.76
CA MET A 640 191.59 -107.03 107.61
C MET A 640 191.50 -105.69 106.88
N ALA A 641 190.32 -105.09 106.75
CA ALA A 641 190.10 -103.79 106.12
C ALA A 641 190.83 -102.65 106.87
N ALA A 642 190.87 -102.71 108.20
CA ALA A 642 191.68 -101.81 109.03
C ALA A 642 193.19 -101.85 108.70
N ARG A 643 193.68 -102.95 108.10
CA ARG A 643 195.07 -103.13 107.67
C ARG A 643 195.32 -102.64 106.24
N LEU A 644 194.31 -102.65 105.37
CA LEU A 644 194.38 -102.08 104.01
C LEU A 644 194.18 -100.57 103.99
N LYS A 645 193.40 -100.01 104.92
CA LYS A 645 193.26 -98.55 105.06
C LYS A 645 194.63 -97.87 105.31
N ALA A 646 195.50 -98.53 106.07
CA ALA A 646 196.89 -98.12 106.28
C ALA A 646 197.83 -98.28 105.06
N MET A 647 197.35 -98.82 103.93
CA MET A 647 198.07 -98.85 102.65
C MET A 647 197.53 -97.83 101.64
N ASP A 648 196.22 -97.61 101.55
CA ASP A 648 195.67 -96.74 100.49
C ASP A 648 195.93 -95.24 100.78
N GLU A 649 196.02 -94.87 102.07
CA GLU A 649 196.55 -93.57 102.53
C GLU A 649 198.03 -93.35 102.11
N HIS A 650 198.75 -94.39 101.66
CA HIS A 650 200.07 -94.28 101.03
C HIS A 650 199.97 -93.95 99.52
N ALA A 651 198.96 -94.47 98.82
CA ALA A 651 198.71 -94.23 97.40
C ALA A 651 198.14 -92.83 97.11
N GLN A 652 197.38 -92.28 98.07
CA GLN A 652 196.85 -90.91 98.07
C GLN A 652 197.93 -89.83 97.84
N ASN A 653 199.21 -90.13 98.11
CA ASN A 653 200.34 -89.21 97.96
C ASN A 653 201.08 -89.29 96.61
N GLN A 654 200.68 -90.17 95.67
CA GLN A 654 201.33 -90.30 94.36
C GLN A 654 200.56 -89.60 93.22
N SER A 655 199.23 -89.74 93.15
CA SER A 655 198.45 -89.17 92.03
C SER A 655 198.43 -87.63 92.01
N THR A 656 198.62 -87.00 93.17
CA THR A 656 198.81 -85.55 93.32
C THR A 656 200.10 -85.02 92.67
N GLN A 657 200.98 -85.89 92.15
CA GLN A 657 202.16 -85.51 91.35
C GLN A 657 201.92 -85.58 89.83
N LEU A 658 200.77 -86.06 89.37
CA LEU A 658 200.31 -85.94 87.95
C LEU A 658 199.52 -84.64 87.70
N VAL A 659 199.51 -83.77 88.70
CA VAL A 659 199.23 -82.32 88.63
C VAL A 659 200.31 -81.62 87.77
N GLU A 660 200.21 -80.29 87.62
CA GLU A 660 201.23 -79.38 87.06
C GLU A 660 201.60 -79.52 85.56
N ILE A 661 201.88 -80.72 85.04
CA ILE A 661 202.41 -80.90 83.67
C ILE A 661 201.43 -80.43 82.58
N LEU A 662 200.14 -80.73 82.71
CA LEU A 662 199.13 -80.35 81.71
C LEU A 662 198.81 -78.84 81.69
N ALA A 663 199.05 -78.11 82.78
CA ALA A 663 198.82 -76.67 82.86
C ALA A 663 199.83 -75.86 82.01
N VAL A 664 201.00 -76.42 81.73
CA VAL A 664 202.06 -75.79 80.93
C VAL A 664 201.75 -75.88 79.43
N ASN A 665 201.22 -77.02 78.96
CA ASN A 665 201.24 -77.38 77.54
C ASN A 665 200.40 -76.43 76.65
N SER A 666 199.12 -76.20 77.00
CA SER A 666 198.23 -75.31 76.23
C SER A 666 198.53 -73.82 76.35
N ARG A 667 199.59 -73.43 77.08
CA ARG A 667 200.11 -72.05 77.06
C ARG A 667 200.82 -71.75 75.74
N LEU A 668 201.55 -72.73 75.19
CA LEU A 668 202.29 -72.64 73.91
C LEU A 668 201.38 -72.54 72.67
N THR A 669 200.13 -73.00 72.75
CA THR A 669 199.22 -73.03 71.58
C THR A 669 198.81 -71.63 71.12
N ARG A 670 198.86 -70.60 72.00
CA ARG A 670 198.47 -69.23 71.65
C ARG A 670 199.54 -68.51 70.80
N ASP A 671 200.81 -68.79 71.06
CA ASP A 671 201.92 -68.10 70.38
C ASP A 671 202.09 -68.59 68.92
N ARG A 672 201.72 -69.86 68.66
CA ARG A 672 201.93 -70.52 67.36
C ARG A 672 201.12 -69.96 66.18
N GLN A 673 200.03 -69.22 66.43
CA GLN A 673 199.22 -68.61 65.37
C GLN A 673 199.47 -67.11 65.14
N LEU A 674 200.24 -66.44 66.02
CA LEU A 674 200.73 -65.08 65.73
C LEU A 674 201.85 -65.12 64.68
N LEU A 675 202.79 -66.05 64.81
CA LEU A 675 203.90 -66.28 63.87
C LEU A 675 203.48 -66.78 62.47
N ALA A 676 202.23 -67.23 62.30
CA ALA A 676 201.72 -67.63 60.99
C ALA A 676 201.48 -66.43 60.04
N LYS A 677 201.45 -65.19 60.57
CA LYS A 677 201.15 -63.98 59.80
C LYS A 677 202.32 -63.44 58.96
N GLU A 678 203.51 -64.02 59.06
CA GLU A 678 204.74 -63.41 58.50
C GLU A 678 205.47 -64.26 57.43
N VAL A 679 205.11 -65.54 57.23
CA VAL A 679 205.99 -66.48 56.48
C VAL A 679 205.55 -66.81 55.05
N GLU A 680 204.26 -66.90 54.73
CA GLU A 680 203.81 -67.11 53.33
C GLU A 680 203.93 -65.85 52.45
N PHE A 681 204.31 -64.72 53.07
CA PHE A 681 204.87 -63.51 52.46
C PHE A 681 206.02 -63.78 51.46
N LEU A 682 206.68 -64.94 51.52
CA LEU A 682 207.92 -65.22 50.76
C LEU A 682 207.84 -66.35 49.70
N ARG A 683 206.68 -66.99 49.44
CA ARG A 683 206.66 -68.22 48.60
C ARG A 683 205.90 -68.19 47.27
N HIS A 684 205.02 -67.22 47.00
CA HIS A 684 204.25 -67.20 45.73
C HIS A 684 204.83 -66.27 44.64
N GLN A 685 206.11 -65.89 44.71
CA GLN A 685 206.71 -64.96 43.73
C GLN A 685 208.05 -65.39 43.07
N LEU A 686 208.77 -66.40 43.57
CA LEU A 686 210.14 -66.72 43.07
C LEU A 686 210.29 -68.00 42.22
N SER A 687 209.16 -68.60 41.82
CA SER A 687 209.02 -69.52 40.67
C SER A 687 209.70 -70.91 40.75
N ARG A 688 209.36 -71.74 39.75
CA ARG A 688 210.09 -72.92 39.24
C ARG A 688 210.31 -74.12 40.18
N ILE A 689 209.74 -75.27 39.73
CA ILE A 689 210.42 -76.58 39.59
C ILE A 689 210.76 -77.31 40.92
N ASN A 690 210.35 -78.56 41.16
CA ASN A 690 209.50 -79.42 40.34
C ASN A 690 208.75 -80.50 41.15
N THR A 691 207.78 -81.06 40.47
CA THR A 691 207.34 -82.47 40.46
C THR A 691 208.02 -83.50 41.38
N THR A 692 207.15 -84.14 42.19
CA THR A 692 206.82 -85.59 42.21
C THR A 692 207.50 -86.61 43.11
N GLU A 693 208.80 -86.58 43.40
CA GLU A 693 209.47 -87.81 43.85
C GLU A 693 209.97 -87.87 45.31
N VAL A 694 209.97 -89.11 45.85
CA VAL A 694 210.92 -89.67 46.84
C VAL A 694 210.76 -89.26 48.33
N ILE A 695 210.86 -90.13 49.36
CA ILE A 695 210.83 -91.62 49.49
C ILE A 695 210.87 -92.06 50.99
N ARG A 696 210.80 -93.38 51.27
CA ARG A 696 211.29 -94.15 52.46
C ARG A 696 210.43 -94.11 53.75
N LEU A 697 209.92 -95.25 54.26
CA LEU A 697 210.55 -96.45 54.93
C LEU A 697 210.69 -96.24 56.47
N ASN A 698 210.59 -97.22 57.39
CA ASN A 698 210.18 -98.65 57.40
C ASN A 698 210.27 -99.23 58.87
N SER A 699 210.06 -100.54 59.08
CA SER A 699 210.80 -101.48 60.01
C SER A 699 210.70 -101.35 61.55
N SER A 700 210.77 -102.40 62.44
CA SER A 700 210.72 -103.90 62.37
C SER A 700 210.91 -104.64 63.77
N SER A 701 210.65 -105.98 63.93
CA SER A 701 211.36 -107.05 64.78
C SER A 701 210.97 -107.59 66.26
N LYS A 702 210.98 -108.96 66.51
CA LYS A 702 211.45 -109.87 67.69
C LYS A 702 210.53 -110.71 68.75
N PRO A 703 210.87 -111.19 70.04
CA PRO A 703 210.80 -112.66 70.51
C PRO A 703 210.49 -113.15 72.03
N LEU A 704 210.49 -114.51 72.33
CA LEU A 704 210.89 -115.35 73.58
C LEU A 704 209.92 -115.91 74.75
N VAL A 705 210.24 -117.07 75.44
CA VAL A 705 209.48 -117.90 76.51
C VAL A 705 210.36 -118.98 77.34
N ASP A 706 210.08 -119.42 78.63
CA ASP A 706 210.69 -120.65 79.36
C ASP A 706 210.13 -121.18 80.79
N ASP A 707 210.69 -122.32 81.39
CA ASP A 707 210.96 -122.80 82.85
C ASP A 707 210.21 -123.97 83.72
N ILE A 708 210.85 -124.59 84.80
CA ILE A 708 210.69 -125.99 85.45
C ILE A 708 210.96 -126.22 87.04
N LEU A 709 210.64 -127.38 87.77
CA LEU A 709 211.41 -128.17 88.89
C LEU A 709 210.71 -129.13 90.02
N ASN A 710 211.28 -130.36 90.36
CA ASN A 710 211.45 -131.26 91.62
C ASN A 710 210.42 -132.08 92.59
N ALA A 711 210.55 -133.46 92.75
CA ALA A 711 210.66 -134.45 93.96
C ALA A 711 209.58 -135.24 94.90
N LEU A 712 209.90 -136.53 95.34
CA LEU A 712 209.61 -137.46 96.57
C LEU A 712 208.37 -138.49 96.86
N THR A 713 208.33 -139.31 97.99
CA THR A 713 207.73 -140.74 98.16
C THR A 713 206.95 -141.23 99.48
N LYS A 714 206.10 -142.35 99.46
CA LYS A 714 205.85 -143.51 100.47
C LYS A 714 204.35 -144.05 100.80
N GLU A 715 203.98 -145.36 100.57
CA GLU A 715 202.87 -146.26 101.16
C GLU A 715 201.48 -146.71 100.46
N GLU A 716 200.42 -147.32 101.12
CA GLU A 716 199.54 -148.50 100.64
C GLU A 716 197.93 -148.60 100.82
N ARG A 717 197.21 -149.64 100.23
CA ARG A 717 196.00 -150.53 100.69
C ARG A 717 194.50 -150.63 100.10
N ASP A 718 193.94 -151.90 100.06
CA ASP A 718 192.58 -152.60 100.24
C ASP A 718 191.22 -152.50 99.38
N GLY A 719 190.21 -153.46 99.46
CA GLY A 719 188.86 -153.54 98.72
C GLY A 719 187.80 -154.73 98.91
N PHE A 720 186.54 -154.74 98.33
CA PHE A 720 185.36 -155.74 98.47
C PHE A 720 184.19 -155.58 97.34
N GLN A 721 182.95 -156.20 97.11
CA GLN A 721 181.99 -157.32 97.54
C GLN A 721 180.70 -157.54 96.56
N ALA A 722 179.71 -158.50 96.81
CA ALA A 722 178.20 -158.56 96.46
C ALA A 722 177.48 -159.50 95.34
N PRO A 723 176.10 -159.82 95.31
CA PRO A 723 175.37 -160.95 94.55
C PRO A 723 173.93 -160.75 93.82
N ALA A 724 173.21 -161.79 93.23
CA ALA A 724 171.85 -161.73 92.47
C ALA A 724 170.95 -163.07 92.24
N LEU A 725 169.67 -163.07 91.67
CA LEU A 725 168.63 -164.22 91.54
C LEU A 725 167.60 -164.32 90.28
N ARG A 726 166.61 -165.31 90.16
CA ARG A 726 165.92 -165.92 88.91
C ARG A 726 164.38 -166.44 88.89
N LEU A 727 163.70 -166.82 87.72
CA LEU A 727 162.55 -167.86 87.49
C LEU A 727 162.01 -168.21 85.99
N SER A 728 160.97 -169.11 85.72
CA SER A 728 160.52 -169.73 84.37
C SER A 728 159.05 -170.37 84.12
N ASP A 729 158.64 -170.79 82.86
CA ASP A 729 157.71 -171.93 82.31
C ASP A 729 156.16 -171.88 81.78
N LEU A 730 155.78 -172.78 80.79
CA LEU A 730 154.45 -173.51 80.40
C LEU A 730 153.35 -173.15 79.26
N THR A 731 152.10 -173.74 79.22
CA THR A 731 151.25 -174.18 77.99
C THR A 731 149.66 -174.05 77.97
N ARG A 732 148.97 -174.28 76.79
CA ARG A 732 147.57 -174.85 76.51
C ARG A 732 146.33 -173.88 76.30
N THR A 733 145.10 -174.42 76.08
CA THR A 733 143.69 -173.83 76.13
C THR A 733 143.20 -172.88 74.99
N ALA A 734 141.93 -172.44 74.78
CA ALA A 734 140.49 -172.69 75.18
C ALA A 734 139.56 -171.96 74.13
N ALA A 735 138.26 -172.22 73.85
CA ALA A 735 136.97 -172.25 74.59
C ALA A 735 136.34 -170.86 74.96
N ASP A 736 134.99 -170.82 75.10
CA ASP A 736 134.16 -169.83 75.87
C ASP A 736 134.02 -168.38 75.31
N LEU A 737 132.95 -167.56 75.46
CA LEU A 737 131.51 -167.60 75.89
C LEU A 737 130.75 -166.60 74.95
N GLU A 738 129.42 -166.40 74.86
CA GLU A 738 128.23 -166.47 75.76
C GLU A 738 127.97 -165.22 76.66
N GLU A 739 126.70 -164.79 76.65
CA GLU A 739 125.91 -164.03 77.66
C GLU A 739 126.20 -162.59 78.19
N GLU A 740 125.06 -161.93 78.49
CA GLU A 740 124.72 -160.88 79.50
C GLU A 740 125.36 -159.46 79.58
N ASP A 741 124.54 -158.58 80.21
CA ASP A 741 124.80 -157.33 80.95
C ASP A 741 125.43 -156.06 80.34
N GLY A 742 124.96 -154.90 80.86
CA GLY A 742 125.88 -153.85 81.34
C GLY A 742 125.69 -152.38 80.94
N GLU A 743 125.73 -151.51 81.97
CA GLU A 743 126.47 -150.22 82.06
C GLU A 743 125.96 -149.00 81.23
N LYS A 744 125.59 -147.85 81.87
CA LYS A 744 126.39 -146.62 82.20
C LYS A 744 126.69 -145.68 81.00
N GLU A 745 126.93 -144.37 81.16
CA GLU A 745 126.95 -143.45 82.32
C GLU A 745 126.37 -142.06 81.91
N MET A 746 126.39 -141.04 82.80
CA MET A 746 125.82 -139.70 82.52
C MET A 746 126.76 -138.73 81.79
#